data_AF-A0AAV8CED9-F1
#
_entry.id   AF-A0AAV8CED9-F1
#
_cell.length_a   1.000
_cell.length_b   1.000
_cell.length_c   1.000
_cell.angle_alpha   90.00
_cell.angle_beta   90.00
_cell.angle_gamma   90.00
#
_symmetry.space_group_name_H-M   'P 1'
#
loop_
_entity.id
_entity.type
_entity.pdbx_description
1 polymer ?
#
loop_
_entity_poly.entity_id
_entity_poly.type
_entity_poly.pdbx_seq_one_letter_code
_entity_poly.pdbx_strand_id
1 'polypeptide(L)'
;MVPKLLADDSLLINYVNSLLKDAKSVMDAAKAVTFPLPLLAVAYQQLINGCSMKIEGELSPSPTKVYEQMFGMNIRDATKQPSYDPSELAQELTATAQRVKKIGFIGLGAMGFGMASHLLKSGFSVIAYDVYKPTLVKFAELGGLIGTSPREISKEVEVLLIMVATEAQAESVLYGDNGALSALPDGASIILCSTVSPGYVTDLEQRLKDGSKDLKLVDSPVSGGVIRAAEGTLTIMASGTNVALQNAGFVLSALSEKLYIIKGGCGAASSVKMVNQLLAGVHIASSAEAIAFGARIGIKTRKLFEIIQHSRGFSWMFGNRVPHMLESDYKPYSAIDIFVKDLGIVCNESSKMKIPVHVSIIAHQLFISGSASGWGRYDDSAVVKVYETLTGVKVEGKHAILSTADVLKLLPNEFGENPMENQDIIGNLNSKVLVVLDDDPTGTQTVHDIQVLTEWSTETLVEQFQKKPTCFFILTNSRALSSDKAVCLTKEICKNLEAAAKQVAGTSFTVVLRGDSTLRGHFPEEADAAVSVLGEMDAWIICPFFLQGGRYTINDVHYVADSDRLIPAGETEFAKDASFGYKSSNLKEWVEEKTKGRIPASSVSSISIDQLRQEGPDSVCKHLCSLKKGSVCIVNAASDRDMTVFAAGMIKAERQGKLFLCRTAASFVSARIAIIPKPPLQPKDLGIKRDSCGGLIVVGSYVPKTTKQVEELLSRFGANLKVIEISVDKVSMKSLEEREAEICRAFETANASIRAFKDTLMITSRKLITGKTPEESLDINYKVSSALVDIIRRIDIRPRYIIAKGGITSSDVATKALKAKSATVIGQALPGVPLWQLGPESKHPSVPYIVFPGNVGNNEALAKVAKTWARPPRCSTKQLLDDAEKGGYAIGAFNVYNMEGVEAVISAAETESSPAILQIHPGSLKEGGLPLVSCCLSAADRAQVPITVHFDHGSSKSDLLDALELGFDSVMADGSHLPFDENIMYTKFISSLACEKGILVEAELGRLSGTEDGLTVEEYESKLTDVAQAEKFMDETKVDALAVCIGNVHGKYPPGGPNLKLDLLKELHELTMKRGVSLVLHGASGLSQDLVKECINLGVRKFNVNTEVRSAYLESLKKPQKDLVQVMASAKEAMKVVISEKMHLFGSAGKA
;
A
#
# COMPACT_ATOMS: atom_id res chain seq x y z
N MET A 1 27.86 17.29 44.37
CA MET A 1 26.82 18.12 45.04
C MET A 1 26.45 17.56 46.40
N VAL A 2 26.01 16.30 46.52
CA VAL A 2 25.60 15.67 47.80
C VAL A 2 26.66 15.78 48.92
N PRO A 3 27.96 15.58 48.70
CA PRO A 3 28.97 15.74 49.76
C PRO A 3 29.14 17.19 50.24
N LYS A 4 28.91 18.18 49.38
CA LYS A 4 28.91 19.61 49.73
C LYS A 4 27.62 20.03 50.45
N LEU A 5 26.50 19.39 50.12
CA LEU A 5 25.19 19.52 50.78
C LEU A 5 25.26 19.06 52.25
N LEU A 6 25.96 17.96 52.51
CA LEU A 6 26.14 17.40 53.85
C LEU A 6 27.16 18.15 54.72
N ALA A 7 27.88 19.13 54.14
CA ALA A 7 28.94 19.90 54.79
C ALA A 7 28.53 21.34 55.16
N ASP A 8 27.24 21.69 55.06
CA ASP A 8 26.68 23.01 55.41
C ASP A 8 27.37 24.20 54.68
N ASP A 9 27.68 24.04 53.39
CA ASP A 9 28.38 25.03 52.54
C ASP A 9 27.49 26.25 52.17
N SER A 10 28.01 27.46 52.40
CA SER A 10 27.38 28.75 52.05
C SER A 10 26.92 28.90 50.59
N LEU A 11 27.56 28.18 49.65
CA LEU A 11 27.16 28.15 48.24
C LEU A 11 25.77 27.54 48.03
N LEU A 12 25.32 26.67 48.94
CA LEU A 12 24.03 25.99 48.84
C LEU A 12 22.85 26.93 49.13
N ILE A 13 23.02 27.84 50.08
CA ILE A 13 22.00 28.84 50.45
C ILE A 13 21.78 29.80 49.27
N ASN A 14 22.86 30.24 48.62
CA ASN A 14 22.78 31.06 47.41
C ASN A 14 22.12 30.30 46.24
N TYR A 15 22.38 29.00 46.09
CA TYR A 15 21.74 28.16 45.08
C TYR A 15 20.23 28.01 45.31
N VAL A 16 19.79 27.76 46.54
CA VAL A 16 18.35 27.63 46.87
C VAL A 16 17.62 28.97 46.70
N ASN A 17 18.24 30.09 47.10
CA ASN A 17 17.67 31.42 46.85
C ASN A 17 17.55 31.74 45.34
N SER A 18 18.51 31.28 44.52
CA SER A 18 18.42 31.38 43.06
C SER A 18 17.25 30.56 42.52
N LEU A 19 17.11 29.29 42.94
CA LEU A 19 16.00 28.43 42.53
C LEU A 19 14.63 29.00 42.93
N LEU A 20 14.54 29.61 44.13
CA LEU A 20 13.32 30.29 44.58
C LEU A 20 12.94 31.44 43.65
N LYS A 21 13.93 32.25 43.23
CA LYS A 21 13.72 33.35 42.29
C LYS A 21 13.30 32.86 40.90
N ASP A 22 13.93 31.81 40.41
CA ASP A 22 13.62 31.22 39.10
C ASP A 22 12.21 30.62 39.10
N ALA A 23 11.87 29.84 40.12
CA ALA A 23 10.52 29.27 40.30
C ALA A 23 9.45 30.36 40.42
N LYS A 24 9.71 31.44 41.17
CA LYS A 24 8.80 32.59 41.26
C LYS A 24 8.55 33.21 39.88
N SER A 25 9.60 33.37 39.07
CA SER A 25 9.49 33.95 37.73
C SER A 25 8.59 33.10 36.82
N VAL A 26 8.71 31.78 36.87
CA VAL A 26 7.83 30.86 36.13
C VAL A 26 6.39 30.92 36.64
N MET A 27 6.19 30.95 37.97
CA MET A 27 4.87 31.09 38.58
C MET A 27 4.18 32.40 38.19
N ASP A 28 4.91 33.50 38.13
CA ASP A 28 4.37 34.81 37.72
C ASP A 28 4.05 34.84 36.22
N ALA A 29 4.88 34.20 35.37
CA ALA A 29 4.56 34.01 33.95
C ALA A 29 3.29 33.18 33.74
N ALA A 30 3.10 32.11 34.52
CA ALA A 30 1.90 31.28 34.45
C ALA A 30 0.62 32.01 34.88
N LYS A 31 0.71 32.85 35.93
CA LYS A 31 -0.39 33.74 36.32
C LYS A 31 -0.78 34.70 35.19
N ALA A 32 0.20 35.26 34.47
CA ALA A 32 -0.04 36.20 33.38
C ALA A 32 -0.82 35.57 32.21
N VAL A 33 -0.74 34.25 32.02
CA VAL A 33 -1.49 33.51 30.98
C VAL A 33 -2.64 32.66 31.54
N THR A 34 -2.98 32.81 32.83
CA THR A 34 -4.05 32.05 33.50
C THR A 34 -3.87 30.53 33.34
N PHE A 35 -2.66 30.02 33.64
CA PHE A 35 -2.35 28.60 33.53
C PHE A 35 -2.03 27.97 34.89
N PRO A 36 -2.59 26.80 35.23
CA PRO A 36 -2.31 26.14 36.50
C PRO A 36 -0.96 25.42 36.45
N LEU A 37 -0.11 25.65 37.46
CA LEU A 37 1.14 24.91 37.69
C LEU A 37 1.13 24.24 39.07
N PRO A 38 0.21 23.29 39.35
CA PRO A 38 0.06 22.72 40.69
C PRO A 38 1.31 21.99 41.21
N LEU A 39 2.08 21.33 40.35
CA LEU A 39 3.31 20.64 40.79
C LEU A 39 4.40 21.64 41.15
N LEU A 40 4.66 22.62 40.28
CA LEU A 40 5.62 23.69 40.58
C LEU A 40 5.18 24.52 41.79
N ALA A 41 3.88 24.79 41.96
CA ALA A 41 3.36 25.57 43.07
C ALA A 41 3.66 24.92 44.43
N VAL A 42 3.45 23.60 44.54
CA VAL A 42 3.76 22.87 45.76
C VAL A 42 5.27 22.80 46.01
N ALA A 43 6.08 22.55 44.97
CA ALA A 43 7.53 22.59 45.09
C ALA A 43 8.03 23.98 45.53
N TYR A 44 7.49 25.05 44.94
CA TYR A 44 7.80 26.43 45.29
C TYR A 44 7.45 26.76 46.74
N GLN A 45 6.31 26.27 47.25
CA GLN A 45 5.93 26.47 48.65
C GLN A 45 6.92 25.78 49.60
N GLN A 46 7.38 24.57 49.27
CA GLN A 46 8.41 23.88 50.07
C GLN A 46 9.75 24.62 50.08
N LEU A 47 10.13 25.27 48.97
CA LEU A 47 11.31 26.13 48.92
C LEU A 47 11.15 27.37 49.81
N ILE A 48 9.97 28.01 49.83
CA ILE A 48 9.69 29.13 50.74
C ILE A 48 9.85 28.70 52.20
N ASN A 49 9.23 27.58 52.59
CA ASN A 49 9.32 27.09 53.97
C ASN A 49 10.78 26.84 54.37
N GLY A 50 11.54 26.15 53.51
CA GLY A 50 12.96 25.87 53.72
C GLY A 50 13.82 27.13 53.87
N CYS A 51 13.51 28.21 53.15
CA CYS A 51 14.22 29.49 53.25
C CYS A 51 13.79 30.35 54.46
N SER A 52 12.56 30.17 54.95
CA SER A 52 11.96 31.05 55.96
C SER A 52 12.16 30.62 57.43
N MET A 53 12.50 29.35 57.68
CA MET A 53 12.65 28.83 59.04
C MET A 53 14.00 29.21 59.67
N LYS A 54 13.93 29.77 60.88
CA LYS A 54 15.11 30.02 61.73
C LYS A 54 15.25 28.86 62.72
N ILE A 55 16.42 28.25 62.78
CA ILE A 55 16.77 27.26 63.81
C ILE A 55 17.38 28.03 64.99
N GLU A 56 16.90 27.79 66.22
CA GLU A 56 17.42 28.44 67.42
C GLU A 56 18.94 28.20 67.55
N GLY A 57 19.71 29.28 67.62
CA GLY A 57 21.18 29.24 67.73
C GLY A 57 21.96 29.30 66.41
N GLU A 58 21.32 29.23 65.23
CA GLU A 58 21.99 29.35 63.93
C GLU A 58 21.46 30.53 63.10
N LEU A 59 22.36 31.41 62.65
CA LEU A 59 22.03 32.61 61.85
C LEU A 59 21.59 32.28 60.41
N SER A 60 22.00 31.14 59.86
CA SER A 60 21.67 30.70 58.50
C SER A 60 21.75 29.17 58.38
N PRO A 61 20.73 28.44 58.87
CA PRO A 61 20.71 26.99 58.85
C PRO A 61 20.64 26.46 57.42
N SER A 62 21.30 25.34 57.13
CA SER A 62 21.20 24.72 55.81
C SER A 62 19.78 24.18 55.57
N PRO A 63 19.26 24.20 54.34
CA PRO A 63 17.95 23.62 54.00
C PRO A 63 17.80 22.16 54.46
N THR A 64 18.88 21.39 54.46
CA THR A 64 18.92 20.02 54.98
C THR A 64 18.60 19.99 56.46
N LYS A 65 19.23 20.83 57.29
CA LYS A 65 18.93 20.91 58.74
C LYS A 65 17.49 21.35 59.02
N VAL A 66 16.97 22.28 58.22
CA VAL A 66 15.56 22.70 58.33
C VAL A 66 14.63 21.52 58.06
N TYR A 67 14.89 20.74 57.00
CA TYR A 67 14.10 19.53 56.71
C TYR A 67 14.30 18.42 57.74
N GLU A 68 15.52 18.23 58.26
CA GLU A 68 15.80 17.25 59.32
C GLU A 68 15.03 17.59 60.60
N GLN A 69 14.99 18.86 60.98
CA GLN A 69 14.22 19.35 62.14
C GLN A 69 12.70 19.27 61.89
N MET A 70 12.23 19.71 60.73
CA MET A 70 10.80 19.70 60.38
C MET A 70 10.20 18.29 60.38
N PHE A 71 10.97 17.30 59.90
CA PHE A 71 10.47 15.94 59.70
C PHE A 71 11.01 14.94 60.73
N GLY A 72 11.84 15.37 61.67
CA GLY A 72 12.41 14.50 62.71
C GLY A 72 13.27 13.37 62.14
N MET A 73 13.85 13.56 60.95
CA MET A 73 14.68 12.56 60.26
C MET A 73 16.09 13.11 60.09
N ASN A 74 17.11 12.40 60.53
CA ASN A 74 18.49 12.76 60.25
C ASN A 74 18.91 12.12 58.91
N ILE A 75 19.05 12.94 57.86
CA ILE A 75 19.40 12.49 56.51
C ILE A 75 20.81 11.88 56.52
N ARG A 76 21.68 12.29 57.46
CA ARG A 76 23.03 11.73 57.65
C ARG A 76 23.02 10.33 58.26
N ASP A 77 21.97 9.89 58.94
CA ASP A 77 21.93 8.54 59.53
C ASP A 77 21.88 7.44 58.46
N ALA A 78 21.27 7.71 57.31
CA ALA A 78 21.30 6.79 56.15
C ALA A 78 22.73 6.61 55.60
N THR A 79 23.59 7.63 55.71
CA THR A 79 24.99 7.57 55.24
C THR A 79 25.93 6.82 56.19
N LYS A 80 25.48 6.50 57.41
CA LYS A 80 26.24 5.73 58.42
C LYS A 80 26.04 4.22 58.29
N GLN A 81 25.10 3.76 57.46
CA GLN A 81 24.93 2.33 57.23
C GLN A 81 26.12 1.74 56.46
N PRO A 82 26.54 0.49 56.75
CA PRO A 82 27.63 -0.16 56.03
C PRO A 82 27.36 -0.18 54.52
N SER A 83 28.25 0.43 53.74
CA SER A 83 28.16 0.38 52.29
C SER A 83 28.40 -1.04 51.79
N TYR A 84 27.57 -1.49 50.85
CA TYR A 84 27.77 -2.74 50.12
C TYR A 84 27.32 -2.52 48.67
N ASP A 85 27.84 -3.32 47.73
CA ASP A 85 27.39 -3.28 46.33
C ASP A 85 26.24 -4.29 46.13
N PRO A 86 25.01 -3.85 45.81
CA PRO A 86 23.88 -4.74 45.59
C PRO A 86 24.02 -5.65 44.36
N SER A 87 24.83 -5.28 43.37
CA SER A 87 25.12 -6.08 42.18
C SER A 87 26.17 -7.15 42.44
N GLU A 88 27.22 -6.85 43.22
CA GLU A 88 28.20 -7.88 43.62
C GLU A 88 27.52 -8.96 44.47
N LEU A 89 26.68 -8.56 45.43
CA LEU A 89 25.90 -9.50 46.24
C LEU A 89 24.96 -10.37 45.38
N ALA A 90 24.41 -9.80 44.29
CA ALA A 90 23.61 -10.56 43.33
C ALA A 90 24.43 -11.66 42.63
N GLN A 91 25.67 -11.34 42.23
CA GLN A 91 26.58 -12.29 41.59
C GLN A 91 26.97 -13.43 42.55
N GLU A 92 27.30 -13.10 43.80
CA GLU A 92 27.64 -14.09 44.83
C GLU A 92 26.49 -15.08 45.10
N LEU A 93 25.27 -14.55 45.26
CA LEU A 93 24.09 -15.38 45.49
C LEU A 93 23.70 -16.21 44.27
N THR A 94 23.84 -15.66 43.06
CA THR A 94 23.54 -16.39 41.82
C THR A 94 24.57 -17.49 41.54
N ALA A 95 25.84 -17.29 41.90
CA ALA A 95 26.89 -18.30 41.73
C ALA A 95 26.65 -19.55 42.59
N THR A 96 25.92 -19.42 43.69
CA THR A 96 25.55 -20.53 44.60
C THR A 96 24.11 -20.99 44.43
N ALA A 97 23.40 -20.52 43.40
CA ALA A 97 21.99 -20.79 43.19
C ALA A 97 21.70 -22.23 42.74
N GLN A 98 20.56 -22.77 43.17
CA GLN A 98 20.12 -24.11 42.76
C GLN A 98 19.52 -24.08 41.35
N ARG A 99 19.71 -25.16 40.58
CA ARG A 99 19.09 -25.32 39.26
C ARG A 99 17.61 -25.67 39.40
N VAL A 100 16.76 -24.73 39.00
CA VAL A 100 15.31 -24.90 38.91
C VAL A 100 14.93 -25.43 37.53
N LYS A 101 14.10 -26.47 37.44
CA LYS A 101 13.62 -27.02 36.16
C LYS A 101 12.16 -26.67 35.87
N LYS A 102 11.28 -26.68 36.88
CA LYS A 102 9.84 -26.42 36.72
C LYS A 102 9.41 -25.10 37.38
N ILE A 103 8.86 -24.19 36.58
CA ILE A 103 8.38 -22.87 37.00
C ILE A 103 6.88 -22.76 36.79
N GLY A 104 6.15 -22.35 37.83
CA GLY A 104 4.78 -21.88 37.71
C GLY A 104 4.79 -20.38 37.43
N PHE A 105 3.98 -19.91 36.48
CA PHE A 105 3.90 -18.49 36.14
C PHE A 105 2.46 -17.99 36.14
N ILE A 106 2.15 -17.03 37.02
CA ILE A 106 0.81 -16.44 37.12
C ILE A 106 0.83 -14.99 36.65
N GLY A 107 0.01 -14.69 35.65
CA GLY A 107 -0.17 -13.36 35.09
C GLY A 107 0.61 -13.16 33.78
N LEU A 108 0.01 -13.54 32.65
CA LEU A 108 0.52 -13.36 31.29
C LEU A 108 0.06 -12.02 30.68
N GLY A 109 0.01 -10.97 31.48
CA GLY A 109 -0.22 -9.60 31.01
C GLY A 109 0.93 -9.08 30.13
N ALA A 110 0.94 -7.77 29.85
CA ALA A 110 1.91 -7.16 28.93
C ALA A 110 3.38 -7.48 29.29
N MET A 111 3.76 -7.38 30.57
CA MET A 111 5.09 -7.76 31.05
C MET A 111 5.25 -9.27 31.20
N GLY A 112 4.28 -9.92 31.86
CA GLY A 112 4.40 -11.31 32.26
C GLY A 112 4.46 -12.28 31.09
N PHE A 113 3.76 -12.01 29.98
CA PHE A 113 3.89 -12.81 28.76
C PHE A 113 5.32 -12.80 28.21
N GLY A 114 5.97 -11.64 28.19
CA GLY A 114 7.37 -11.50 27.77
C GLY A 114 8.31 -12.30 28.67
N MET A 115 8.17 -12.15 29.99
CA MET A 115 8.97 -12.88 30.98
C MET A 115 8.80 -14.40 30.86
N ALA A 116 7.56 -14.89 30.82
CA ALA A 116 7.27 -16.32 30.72
C ALA A 116 7.80 -16.91 29.40
N SER A 117 7.63 -16.19 28.29
CA SER A 117 8.15 -16.61 26.98
C SER A 117 9.68 -16.63 26.95
N HIS A 118 10.33 -15.69 27.62
CA HIS A 118 11.79 -15.66 27.73
C HIS A 118 12.33 -16.83 28.56
N LEU A 119 11.66 -17.18 29.67
CA LEU A 119 12.00 -18.34 30.46
C LEU A 119 11.90 -19.64 29.64
N LEU A 120 10.85 -19.81 28.83
CA LEU A 120 10.77 -20.97 27.91
C LEU A 120 11.97 -21.04 26.96
N LYS A 121 12.34 -19.91 26.34
CA LYS A 121 13.50 -19.82 25.44
C LYS A 121 14.82 -20.11 26.15
N SER A 122 14.91 -19.77 27.42
CA SER A 122 16.07 -20.02 28.28
C SER A 122 16.16 -21.46 28.79
N GLY A 123 15.27 -22.35 28.33
CA GLY A 123 15.31 -23.78 28.63
C GLY A 123 14.55 -24.20 29.89
N PHE A 124 13.75 -23.32 30.49
CA PHE A 124 12.91 -23.66 31.64
C PHE A 124 11.61 -24.34 31.19
N SER A 125 11.12 -25.29 32.00
CA SER A 125 9.76 -25.83 31.84
C SER A 125 8.78 -24.90 32.56
N VAL A 126 8.02 -24.09 31.80
CA VAL A 126 7.09 -23.11 32.38
C VAL A 126 5.65 -23.59 32.20
N ILE A 127 4.91 -23.68 33.31
CA ILE A 127 3.46 -23.85 33.33
C ILE A 127 2.78 -22.55 33.77
N ALA A 128 1.94 -21.98 32.90
CA ALA A 128 1.38 -20.67 33.11
C ALA A 128 -0.14 -20.64 33.32
N TYR A 129 -0.60 -19.64 34.05
CA TYR A 129 -2.01 -19.30 34.22
C TYR A 129 -2.25 -17.79 34.04
N ASP A 130 -3.34 -17.45 33.37
CA ASP A 130 -3.85 -16.09 33.24
C ASP A 130 -5.38 -16.10 33.16
N VAL A 131 -6.02 -15.05 33.70
CA VAL A 131 -7.47 -14.91 33.68
C VAL A 131 -8.01 -14.65 32.26
N TYR A 132 -7.18 -14.10 31.38
CA TYR A 132 -7.52 -13.79 29.99
C TYR A 132 -7.13 -14.94 29.06
N LYS A 133 -8.08 -15.84 28.79
CA LYS A 133 -7.86 -17.07 28.00
C LYS A 133 -7.03 -16.90 26.70
N PRO A 134 -7.17 -15.83 25.90
CA PRO A 134 -6.36 -15.68 24.69
C PRO A 134 -4.84 -15.58 24.90
N THR A 135 -4.34 -15.11 26.06
CA THR A 135 -2.90 -15.11 26.34
C THR A 135 -2.39 -16.52 26.64
N LEU A 136 -3.21 -17.38 27.26
CA LEU A 136 -2.88 -18.79 27.46
C LEU A 136 -2.76 -19.55 26.15
N VAL A 137 -3.68 -19.34 25.20
CA VAL A 137 -3.60 -19.94 23.87
C VAL A 137 -2.28 -19.56 23.18
N LYS A 138 -1.95 -18.26 23.18
CA LYS A 138 -0.69 -17.76 22.62
C LYS A 138 0.54 -18.34 23.31
N PHE A 139 0.50 -18.54 24.61
CA PHE A 139 1.61 -19.12 25.37
C PHE A 139 1.79 -20.61 25.07
N ALA A 140 0.68 -21.36 24.95
CA ALA A 140 0.70 -22.76 24.54
C ALA A 140 1.26 -22.95 23.12
N GLU A 141 0.95 -22.05 22.19
CA GLU A 141 1.52 -22.05 20.84
C GLU A 141 3.05 -21.88 20.81
N LEU A 142 3.63 -21.23 21.84
CA LEU A 142 5.08 -21.12 22.03
C LEU A 142 5.72 -22.36 22.67
N GLY A 143 4.94 -23.41 22.93
CA GLY A 143 5.39 -24.63 23.60
C GLY A 143 5.33 -24.57 25.12
N GLY A 144 4.71 -23.53 25.69
CA GLY A 144 4.47 -23.42 27.12
C GLY A 144 3.38 -24.35 27.61
N LEU A 145 3.48 -24.83 28.84
CA LEU A 145 2.39 -25.57 29.49
C LEU A 145 1.38 -24.56 30.04
N ILE A 146 0.10 -24.91 30.04
CA ILE A 146 -0.97 -24.07 30.59
C ILE A 146 -1.81 -24.85 31.59
N GLY A 147 -2.32 -24.18 32.62
CA GLY A 147 -3.32 -24.73 33.52
C GLY A 147 -4.60 -23.92 33.55
N THR A 148 -5.61 -24.43 34.25
CA THR A 148 -6.95 -23.84 34.37
C THR A 148 -7.14 -23.01 35.62
N SER A 149 -6.21 -23.07 36.59
CA SER A 149 -6.27 -22.28 37.82
C SER A 149 -4.88 -22.07 38.47
N PRO A 150 -4.71 -21.06 39.35
CA PRO A 150 -3.50 -20.89 40.15
C PRO A 150 -3.12 -22.14 40.96
N ARG A 151 -4.11 -22.81 41.57
CA ARG A 151 -3.92 -24.06 42.31
C ARG A 151 -3.34 -25.18 41.44
N GLU A 152 -3.87 -25.36 40.23
CA GLU A 152 -3.45 -26.45 39.34
C GLU A 152 -2.00 -26.30 38.91
N ILE A 153 -1.61 -25.10 38.44
CA ILE A 153 -0.26 -24.86 37.94
C ILE A 153 0.81 -24.92 39.04
N SER A 154 0.41 -24.88 40.31
CA SER A 154 1.31 -24.79 41.46
C SER A 154 1.70 -26.16 42.06
N LYS A 155 1.11 -27.28 41.60
CA LYS A 155 1.28 -28.60 42.23
C LYS A 155 2.69 -29.20 42.15
N GLU A 156 3.42 -28.94 41.08
CA GLU A 156 4.71 -29.59 40.79
C GLU A 156 5.83 -28.59 40.45
N VAL A 157 5.71 -27.36 40.96
CA VAL A 157 6.67 -26.29 40.64
C VAL A 157 7.59 -26.04 41.83
N GLU A 158 8.87 -25.82 41.52
CA GLU A 158 9.89 -25.47 42.51
C GLU A 158 9.86 -23.96 42.82
N VAL A 159 9.52 -23.18 41.78
CA VAL A 159 9.39 -21.72 41.83
C VAL A 159 8.06 -21.29 41.23
N LEU A 160 7.31 -20.48 41.96
CA LEU A 160 6.10 -19.80 41.49
C LEU A 160 6.36 -18.31 41.31
N LEU A 161 6.20 -17.82 40.09
CA LEU A 161 6.41 -16.42 39.73
C LEU A 161 5.05 -15.73 39.55
N ILE A 162 4.84 -14.61 40.24
CA ILE A 162 3.58 -13.87 40.26
C ILE A 162 3.78 -12.46 39.68
N MET A 163 3.19 -12.21 38.51
CA MET A 163 3.26 -10.94 37.78
C MET A 163 1.87 -10.42 37.44
N VAL A 164 1.20 -9.83 38.44
CA VAL A 164 -0.15 -9.24 38.36
C VAL A 164 -0.10 -7.73 38.63
N ALA A 165 -1.22 -7.03 38.41
CA ALA A 165 -1.24 -5.58 38.47
C ALA A 165 -1.40 -5.04 39.90
N THR A 166 -2.17 -5.71 40.77
CA THR A 166 -2.55 -5.18 42.10
C THR A 166 -2.32 -6.17 43.24
N GLU A 167 -2.23 -5.67 44.47
CA GLU A 167 -2.19 -6.47 45.69
C GLU A 167 -3.41 -7.39 45.82
N ALA A 168 -4.61 -6.90 45.50
CA ALA A 168 -5.83 -7.70 45.53
C ALA A 168 -5.78 -8.89 44.56
N GLN A 169 -5.14 -8.72 43.40
CA GLN A 169 -4.90 -9.83 42.47
C GLN A 169 -3.86 -10.80 43.05
N ALA A 170 -2.78 -10.31 43.65
CA ALA A 170 -1.77 -11.13 44.31
C ALA A 170 -2.38 -11.97 45.46
N GLU A 171 -3.25 -11.37 46.27
CA GLU A 171 -4.05 -12.07 47.28
C GLU A 171 -4.94 -13.14 46.67
N SER A 172 -5.71 -12.81 45.65
CA SER A 172 -6.63 -13.75 45.02
C SER A 172 -5.91 -14.97 44.43
N VAL A 173 -4.74 -14.77 43.80
CA VAL A 173 -3.98 -15.87 43.21
C VAL A 173 -3.31 -16.76 44.26
N LEU A 174 -2.99 -16.23 45.44
CA LEU A 174 -2.37 -16.98 46.53
C LEU A 174 -3.42 -17.69 47.41
N TYR A 175 -4.42 -16.94 47.88
CA TYR A 175 -5.36 -17.36 48.94
C TYR A 175 -6.81 -17.56 48.49
N GLY A 176 -7.16 -17.26 47.23
CA GLY A 176 -8.53 -17.44 46.73
C GLY A 176 -9.00 -18.90 46.73
N ASP A 177 -10.26 -19.14 46.35
CA ASP A 177 -10.87 -20.49 46.35
C ASP A 177 -10.07 -21.53 45.56
N ASN A 178 -9.38 -21.09 44.50
CA ASN A 178 -8.43 -21.87 43.70
C ASN A 178 -7.00 -21.29 43.77
N GLY A 179 -6.62 -20.76 44.93
CA GLY A 179 -5.32 -20.15 45.18
C GLY A 179 -4.16 -21.15 45.13
N ALA A 180 -2.98 -20.65 44.78
CA ALA A 180 -1.76 -21.41 44.61
C ALA A 180 -1.25 -22.04 45.91
N LEU A 181 -1.44 -21.36 47.06
CA LEU A 181 -0.74 -21.68 48.30
C LEU A 181 -0.99 -23.11 48.80
N SER A 182 -2.23 -23.58 48.74
CA SER A 182 -2.57 -24.92 49.23
C SER A 182 -1.96 -26.05 48.38
N ALA A 183 -1.63 -25.78 47.12
CA ALA A 183 -1.05 -26.75 46.19
C ALA A 183 0.48 -26.71 46.10
N LEU A 184 1.14 -25.62 46.49
CA LEU A 184 2.60 -25.51 46.42
C LEU A 184 3.30 -26.61 47.24
N PRO A 185 4.36 -27.25 46.70
CA PRO A 185 5.19 -28.18 47.47
C PRO A 185 5.84 -27.52 48.69
N ASP A 186 6.13 -28.32 49.71
CA ASP A 186 6.91 -27.85 50.85
C ASP A 186 8.34 -27.44 50.41
N GLY A 187 8.85 -26.33 50.92
CA GLY A 187 10.13 -25.75 50.49
C GLY A 187 10.11 -24.94 49.18
N ALA A 188 8.98 -24.85 48.47
CA ALA A 188 8.87 -24.09 47.21
C ALA A 188 9.06 -22.58 47.42
N SER A 189 9.56 -21.89 46.39
CA SER A 189 9.83 -20.44 46.43
C SER A 189 8.81 -19.65 45.62
N ILE A 190 8.28 -18.56 46.20
CA ILE A 190 7.38 -17.62 45.57
C ILE A 190 8.18 -16.37 45.23
N ILE A 191 8.22 -15.99 43.95
CA ILE A 191 8.81 -14.75 43.47
C ILE A 191 7.66 -13.80 43.13
N LEU A 192 7.52 -12.73 43.93
CA LEU A 192 6.52 -11.70 43.71
C LEU A 192 7.13 -10.55 42.90
N CYS A 193 6.81 -10.48 41.61
CA CYS A 193 7.31 -9.43 40.71
C CYS A 193 6.39 -8.20 40.58
N SER A 194 5.21 -8.31 41.16
CA SER A 194 4.16 -7.29 41.07
C SER A 194 4.57 -6.04 41.84
N THR A 195 4.22 -4.85 41.35
CA THR A 195 4.42 -3.62 42.13
C THR A 195 3.33 -3.51 43.19
N VAL A 196 3.73 -3.71 44.45
CA VAL A 196 2.88 -3.74 45.64
C VAL A 196 3.51 -2.89 46.75
N SER A 197 2.77 -2.62 47.83
CA SER A 197 3.29 -1.91 49.00
C SER A 197 4.30 -2.77 49.78
N PRO A 198 5.36 -2.16 50.35
CA PRO A 198 6.29 -2.87 51.23
C PRO A 198 5.61 -3.54 52.42
N GLY A 199 4.61 -2.88 53.01
CA GLY A 199 3.79 -3.43 54.09
C GLY A 199 3.10 -4.74 53.69
N TYR A 200 2.47 -4.78 52.51
CA TYR A 200 1.84 -5.99 51.99
C TYR A 200 2.79 -7.18 51.91
N VAL A 201 4.01 -6.95 51.40
CA VAL A 201 5.01 -8.02 51.25
C VAL A 201 5.50 -8.51 52.61
N THR A 202 5.65 -7.62 53.58
CA THR A 202 6.04 -7.97 54.95
C THR A 202 4.95 -8.81 55.64
N ASP A 203 3.68 -8.39 55.49
CA ASP A 203 2.53 -9.14 56.00
C ASP A 203 2.36 -10.50 55.31
N LEU A 204 2.66 -10.57 54.01
CA LEU A 204 2.69 -11.84 53.27
C LEU A 204 3.79 -12.75 53.79
N GLU A 205 5.02 -12.24 54.02
CA GLU A 205 6.11 -13.04 54.57
C GLU A 205 5.74 -13.62 55.95
N GLN A 206 5.11 -12.82 56.82
CA GLN A 206 4.68 -13.29 58.13
C GLN A 206 3.60 -14.38 58.03
N ARG A 207 2.58 -14.18 57.19
CA ARG A 207 1.53 -15.20 56.96
C ARG A 207 2.07 -16.50 56.37
N LEU A 208 3.11 -16.44 55.54
CA LEU A 208 3.77 -17.63 55.02
C LEU A 208 4.55 -18.37 56.11
N LYS A 209 5.23 -17.64 57.02
CA LYS A 209 5.93 -18.22 58.18
C LYS A 209 4.98 -18.88 59.17
N ASP A 210 3.78 -18.31 59.36
CA ASP A 210 2.75 -18.85 60.26
C ASP A 210 1.99 -20.06 59.64
N GLY A 211 2.25 -20.36 58.37
CA GLY A 211 1.63 -21.47 57.65
C GLY A 211 2.21 -22.84 58.01
N SER A 212 1.55 -23.91 57.54
CA SER A 212 1.97 -25.30 57.80
C SER A 212 3.06 -25.83 56.86
N LYS A 213 3.53 -25.03 55.89
CA LYS A 213 4.56 -25.38 54.91
C LYS A 213 5.71 -24.38 54.97
N ASP A 214 6.95 -24.84 54.78
CA ASP A 214 8.16 -24.02 54.77
C ASP A 214 8.37 -23.31 53.42
N LEU A 215 7.40 -22.48 53.04
CA LEU A 215 7.44 -21.72 51.79
C LEU A 215 8.37 -20.51 51.89
N LYS A 216 9.11 -20.24 50.82
CA LYS A 216 10.07 -19.12 50.75
C LYS A 216 9.50 -17.98 49.91
N LEU A 217 9.70 -16.74 50.34
CA LEU A 217 9.27 -15.55 49.60
C LEU A 217 10.48 -14.76 49.11
N VAL A 218 10.39 -14.31 47.87
CA VAL A 218 11.30 -13.34 47.27
C VAL A 218 10.48 -12.15 46.77
N ASP A 219 10.71 -10.99 47.39
CA ASP A 219 10.20 -9.70 46.96
C ASP A 219 11.02 -9.25 45.75
N SER A 220 10.45 -9.22 44.54
CA SER A 220 11.22 -9.04 43.31
C SER A 220 10.59 -8.10 42.27
N PRO A 221 10.23 -6.86 42.62
CA PRO A 221 9.68 -5.92 41.66
C PRO A 221 10.65 -5.63 40.50
N VAL A 222 10.07 -5.42 39.33
CA VAL A 222 10.83 -5.29 38.07
C VAL A 222 10.72 -3.89 37.43
N SER A 223 11.70 -3.55 36.61
CA SER A 223 11.74 -2.33 35.80
C SER A 223 12.34 -2.62 34.41
N GLY A 224 11.84 -1.96 33.36
CA GLY A 224 12.37 -2.10 32.00
C GLY A 224 11.33 -2.18 30.88
N GLY A 225 10.05 -2.39 31.20
CA GLY A 225 8.97 -2.43 30.21
C GLY A 225 8.93 -3.74 29.39
N VAL A 226 7.94 -3.82 28.50
CA VAL A 226 7.54 -5.07 27.80
C VAL A 226 8.66 -5.64 26.91
N ILE A 227 9.41 -4.77 26.24
CA ILE A 227 10.49 -5.17 25.32
C ILE A 227 11.60 -5.88 26.11
N ARG A 228 12.11 -5.22 27.16
CA ARG A 228 13.16 -5.81 28.02
C ARG A 228 12.68 -7.07 28.74
N ALA A 229 11.39 -7.17 29.05
CA ALA A 229 10.81 -8.39 29.60
C ALA A 229 10.89 -9.59 28.63
N ALA A 230 10.61 -9.37 27.34
CA ALA A 230 10.71 -10.41 26.31
C ALA A 230 12.16 -10.79 25.97
N GLU A 231 13.08 -9.84 26.12
CA GLU A 231 14.52 -10.02 25.86
C GLU A 231 15.28 -10.58 27.07
N GLY A 232 14.67 -10.66 28.25
CA GLY A 232 15.33 -11.10 29.49
C GLY A 232 16.34 -10.08 30.03
N THR A 233 16.19 -8.81 29.65
CA THR A 233 17.13 -7.74 29.98
C THR A 233 16.58 -6.80 31.05
N LEU A 234 15.68 -7.25 31.93
CA LEU A 234 15.07 -6.39 32.94
C LEU A 234 16.09 -5.89 33.97
N THR A 235 15.73 -4.79 34.63
CA THR A 235 16.32 -4.43 35.92
C THR A 235 15.43 -4.99 37.02
N ILE A 236 15.96 -5.93 37.79
CA ILE A 236 15.24 -6.60 38.88
C ILE A 236 15.85 -6.17 40.21
N MET A 237 14.99 -5.75 41.13
CA MET A 237 15.34 -5.47 42.52
C MET A 237 14.79 -6.64 43.32
N ALA A 238 15.62 -7.37 44.07
CA ALA A 238 15.18 -8.52 44.83
C ALA A 238 15.61 -8.46 46.30
N SER A 239 14.74 -8.90 47.21
CA SER A 239 15.04 -9.08 48.62
C SER A 239 14.31 -10.30 49.20
N GLY A 240 14.86 -10.87 50.26
CA GLY A 240 14.35 -12.08 50.89
C GLY A 240 15.41 -12.72 51.79
N THR A 241 15.14 -13.91 52.31
CA THR A 241 16.16 -14.69 53.03
C THR A 241 17.22 -15.21 52.05
N ASN A 242 18.44 -15.47 52.52
CA ASN A 242 19.51 -16.01 51.67
C ASN A 242 19.10 -17.31 50.96
N VAL A 243 18.39 -18.18 51.67
CA VAL A 243 17.86 -19.44 51.11
C VAL A 243 16.85 -19.17 49.99
N ALA A 244 15.91 -18.24 50.19
CA ALA A 244 14.94 -17.87 49.16
C ALA A 244 15.63 -17.30 47.91
N LEU A 245 16.63 -16.43 48.09
CA LEU A 245 17.38 -15.81 47.02
C LEU A 245 18.25 -16.82 46.25
N GLN A 246 18.86 -17.79 46.94
CA GLN A 246 19.60 -18.88 46.31
C GLN A 246 18.69 -19.81 45.49
N ASN A 247 17.47 -20.09 45.98
CA ASN A 247 16.51 -20.92 45.25
C ASN A 247 15.95 -20.21 44.01
N ALA A 248 15.79 -18.88 44.07
CA ALA A 248 15.26 -18.07 42.97
C ALA A 248 16.34 -17.54 42.00
N GLY A 249 17.61 -17.55 42.39
CA GLY A 249 18.69 -16.80 41.74
C GLY A 249 18.84 -17.08 40.24
N PHE A 250 18.74 -18.35 39.83
CA PHE A 250 18.86 -18.73 38.42
C PHE A 250 17.70 -18.19 37.56
N VAL A 251 16.48 -18.15 38.11
CA VAL A 251 15.29 -17.60 37.44
C VAL A 251 15.40 -16.07 37.35
N LEU A 252 15.81 -15.41 38.43
CA LEU A 252 16.00 -13.95 38.46
C LEU A 252 17.09 -13.51 37.50
N SER A 253 18.21 -14.23 37.43
CA SER A 253 19.30 -13.95 36.50
C SER A 253 18.88 -14.15 35.04
N ALA A 254 18.11 -15.19 34.72
CA ALA A 254 17.61 -15.40 33.36
C ALA A 254 16.66 -14.29 32.88
N LEU A 255 16.04 -13.54 33.79
CA LEU A 255 15.11 -12.46 33.46
C LEU A 255 15.75 -11.07 33.48
N SER A 256 17.01 -10.95 33.90
CA SER A 256 17.64 -9.65 34.16
C SER A 256 18.99 -9.46 33.48
N GLU A 257 19.19 -8.25 32.96
CA GLU A 257 20.51 -7.72 32.65
C GLU A 257 21.16 -7.12 33.90
N LYS A 258 20.33 -6.51 34.76
CA LYS A 258 20.76 -5.91 36.03
C LYS A 258 19.94 -6.47 37.18
N LEU A 259 20.59 -7.25 38.03
CA LEU A 259 20.02 -7.77 39.27
C LEU A 259 20.63 -7.04 40.47
N TYR A 260 19.77 -6.53 41.35
CA TYR A 260 20.17 -5.85 42.58
C TYR A 260 19.58 -6.57 43.79
N ILE A 261 20.42 -7.00 44.73
CA ILE A 261 19.96 -7.60 45.99
C ILE A 261 19.92 -6.55 47.10
N ILE A 262 18.72 -6.25 47.58
CA ILE A 262 18.47 -5.23 48.58
C ILE A 262 18.43 -5.87 49.96
N LYS A 263 19.33 -5.44 50.86
CA LYS A 263 19.33 -5.87 52.27
C LYS A 263 18.15 -5.23 53.00
N GLY A 264 17.63 -5.93 54.00
CA GLY A 264 16.46 -5.49 54.80
C GLY A 264 15.29 -6.47 54.81
N GLY A 265 15.41 -7.63 54.15
CA GLY A 265 14.35 -8.65 54.10
C GLY A 265 13.24 -8.34 53.10
N CYS A 266 12.17 -9.13 53.12
CA CYS A 266 11.00 -8.90 52.27
C CYS A 266 10.39 -7.50 52.54
N GLY A 267 10.03 -6.77 51.48
CA GLY A 267 9.58 -5.38 51.55
C GLY A 267 10.66 -4.35 51.21
N ALA A 268 11.95 -4.69 51.36
CA ALA A 268 13.05 -3.78 51.04
C ALA A 268 13.15 -3.49 49.52
N ALA A 269 13.02 -4.51 48.67
CA ALA A 269 13.03 -4.31 47.22
C ALA A 269 11.78 -3.54 46.74
N SER A 270 10.61 -3.87 47.29
CA SER A 270 9.38 -3.10 47.07
C SER A 270 9.51 -1.64 47.52
N SER A 271 10.26 -1.35 48.59
CA SER A 271 10.54 0.03 49.03
C SER A 271 11.36 0.81 48.01
N VAL A 272 12.42 0.20 47.46
CA VAL A 272 13.22 0.81 46.39
C VAL A 272 12.36 1.06 45.15
N LYS A 273 11.53 0.08 44.76
CA LYS A 273 10.60 0.23 43.64
C LYS A 273 9.58 1.35 43.88
N MET A 274 9.03 1.45 45.08
CA MET A 274 8.09 2.51 45.46
C MET A 274 8.72 3.90 45.28
N VAL A 275 9.96 4.09 45.73
CA VAL A 275 10.71 5.35 45.51
C VAL A 275 10.95 5.60 44.02
N ASN A 276 11.25 4.57 43.24
CA ASN A 276 11.38 4.72 41.78
C ASN A 276 10.05 5.13 41.12
N GLN A 277 8.93 4.54 41.53
CA GLN A 277 7.61 4.87 40.98
C GLN A 277 7.13 6.26 41.42
N LEU A 278 7.53 6.72 42.62
CA LEU A 278 7.35 8.10 43.06
C LEU A 278 7.96 9.06 42.03
N LEU A 279 9.24 8.88 41.69
CA LEU A 279 9.93 9.73 40.72
C LEU A 279 9.32 9.60 39.32
N ALA A 280 9.01 8.37 38.89
CA ALA A 280 8.41 8.13 37.59
C ALA A 280 7.10 8.90 37.41
N GLY A 281 6.17 8.78 38.36
CA GLY A 281 4.86 9.43 38.29
C GLY A 281 4.97 10.96 38.35
N VAL A 282 5.83 11.49 39.23
CA VAL A 282 6.09 12.94 39.31
C VAL A 282 6.69 13.46 38.02
N HIS A 283 7.66 12.77 37.41
CA HIS A 283 8.28 13.22 36.17
C HIS A 283 7.32 13.19 34.99
N ILE A 284 6.44 12.18 34.88
CA ILE A 284 5.42 12.13 33.81
C ILE A 284 4.44 13.29 33.96
N ALA A 285 3.89 13.48 35.17
CA ALA A 285 2.94 14.57 35.44
C ALA A 285 3.59 15.96 35.25
N SER A 286 4.86 16.13 35.65
CA SER A 286 5.61 17.37 35.42
C SER A 286 5.91 17.61 33.94
N SER A 287 6.14 16.55 33.16
CA SER A 287 6.34 16.65 31.71
C SER A 287 5.06 17.14 31.01
N ALA A 288 3.91 16.60 31.42
CA ALA A 288 2.59 17.06 30.97
C ALA A 288 2.35 18.53 31.33
N GLU A 289 2.59 18.93 32.59
CA GLU A 289 2.49 20.32 33.05
C GLU A 289 3.39 21.26 32.22
N ALA A 290 4.66 20.88 32.02
CA ALA A 290 5.63 21.71 31.33
C ALA A 290 5.32 21.89 29.83
N ILE A 291 4.95 20.82 29.12
CA ILE A 291 4.63 20.91 27.69
C ILE A 291 3.30 21.65 27.47
N ALA A 292 2.29 21.40 28.30
CA ALA A 292 1.03 22.12 28.22
C ALA A 292 1.20 23.62 28.55
N PHE A 293 2.06 23.96 29.52
CA PHE A 293 2.41 25.35 29.80
C PHE A 293 3.14 26.00 28.62
N GLY A 294 4.11 25.30 28.02
CA GLY A 294 4.82 25.74 26.82
C GLY A 294 3.87 26.02 25.65
N ALA A 295 2.88 25.16 25.43
CA ALA A 295 1.83 25.36 24.44
C ALA A 295 0.99 26.61 24.77
N ARG A 296 0.63 26.83 26.04
CA ARG A 296 -0.16 27.99 26.48
C ARG A 296 0.53 29.32 26.18
N ILE A 297 1.85 29.39 26.35
CA ILE A 297 2.65 30.60 26.09
C ILE A 297 3.07 30.72 24.61
N GLY A 298 2.55 29.87 23.72
CA GLY A 298 2.71 29.98 22.27
C GLY A 298 3.99 29.33 21.71
N ILE A 299 4.69 28.50 22.50
CA ILE A 299 5.87 27.78 22.01
C ILE A 299 5.41 26.52 21.25
N LYS A 300 6.02 26.27 20.09
CA LYS A 300 5.83 25.01 19.35
C LYS A 300 6.33 23.84 20.20
N THR A 301 5.40 23.02 20.67
CA THR A 301 5.62 21.91 21.63
C THR A 301 6.67 20.89 21.17
N ARG A 302 6.74 20.56 19.88
CA ARG A 302 7.81 19.70 19.33
C ARG A 302 9.19 20.32 19.48
N LYS A 303 9.32 21.60 19.11
CA LYS A 303 10.59 22.33 19.24
C LYS A 303 11.01 22.43 20.70
N LEU A 304 10.03 22.65 21.58
CA LEU A 304 10.25 22.66 23.03
C LEU A 304 10.77 21.30 23.52
N PHE A 305 10.17 20.19 23.08
CA PHE A 305 10.64 18.84 23.38
C PHE A 305 12.08 18.62 22.93
N GLU A 306 12.40 18.91 21.66
CA GLU A 306 13.76 18.78 21.10
C GLU A 306 14.80 19.57 21.91
N ILE A 307 14.48 20.81 22.30
CA ILE A 307 15.39 21.66 23.09
C ILE A 307 15.57 21.09 24.51
N ILE A 308 14.48 20.68 25.17
CA ILE A 308 14.54 20.18 26.55
C ILE A 308 15.30 18.85 26.64
N GLN A 309 15.26 18.00 25.61
CA GLN A 309 16.02 16.75 25.57
C GLN A 309 17.53 16.94 25.78
N HIS A 310 18.06 18.12 25.45
CA HIS A 310 19.48 18.46 25.63
C HIS A 310 19.73 19.44 26.80
N SER A 311 18.72 19.70 27.63
CA SER A 311 18.77 20.63 28.75
C SER A 311 18.86 19.91 30.11
N ARG A 312 19.18 20.67 31.17
CA ARG A 312 19.20 20.14 32.56
C ARG A 312 17.82 19.74 33.10
N GLY A 313 16.73 20.17 32.46
CA GLY A 313 15.37 19.80 32.83
C GLY A 313 14.94 18.42 32.31
N PHE A 314 15.80 17.73 31.54
CA PHE A 314 15.51 16.42 30.98
C PHE A 314 15.39 15.34 32.07
N SER A 315 14.41 14.45 31.90
CA SER A 315 14.35 13.16 32.57
C SER A 315 14.06 12.07 31.54
N TRP A 316 14.41 10.81 31.86
CA TRP A 316 14.07 9.70 30.98
C TRP A 316 12.55 9.62 30.71
N MET A 317 11.72 9.88 31.71
CA MET A 317 10.26 9.90 31.56
C MET A 317 9.78 11.01 30.62
N PHE A 318 10.41 12.20 30.67
CA PHE A 318 10.13 13.27 29.71
C PHE A 318 10.45 12.81 28.27
N GLY A 319 11.67 12.30 28.07
CA GLY A 319 12.13 11.81 26.77
C GLY A 319 11.25 10.70 26.19
N ASN A 320 10.69 9.86 27.06
CA ASN A 320 9.91 8.71 26.65
C ASN A 320 8.40 9.01 26.50
N ARG A 321 7.79 9.83 27.38
CA ARG A 321 6.33 10.07 27.38
C ARG A 321 5.87 11.29 26.60
N VAL A 322 6.68 12.33 26.49
CA VAL A 322 6.29 13.53 25.72
C VAL A 322 6.02 13.20 24.25
N PRO A 323 6.78 12.32 23.56
CA PRO A 323 6.43 11.92 22.19
C PRO A 323 4.99 11.42 22.06
N HIS A 324 4.50 10.61 23.00
CA HIS A 324 3.12 10.10 23.00
C HIS A 324 2.10 11.25 23.11
N MET A 325 2.39 12.25 23.95
CA MET A 325 1.59 13.48 24.07
C MET A 325 1.54 14.25 22.75
N LEU A 326 2.70 14.46 22.12
CA LEU A 326 2.83 15.24 20.88
C LEU A 326 2.13 14.58 19.67
N GLU A 327 2.18 13.24 19.58
CA GLU A 327 1.51 12.48 18.52
C GLU A 327 0.01 12.26 18.79
N SER A 328 -0.43 12.47 20.03
CA SER A 328 -1.74 12.03 20.51
C SER A 328 -1.98 10.51 20.33
N ASP A 329 -0.90 9.71 20.40
CA ASP A 329 -0.98 8.25 20.40
C ASP A 329 -0.98 7.74 21.85
N TYR A 330 -2.16 7.38 22.33
CA TYR A 330 -2.38 6.92 23.70
C TYR A 330 -2.58 5.41 23.80
N LYS A 331 -2.02 4.64 22.84
CA LYS A 331 -2.00 3.18 22.93
C LYS A 331 -1.31 2.75 24.25
N PRO A 332 -2.00 1.99 25.12
CA PRO A 332 -1.52 1.79 26.49
C PRO A 332 -0.38 0.76 26.56
N TYR A 333 0.85 1.25 26.66
CA TYR A 333 2.01 0.44 27.06
C TYR A 333 2.17 0.40 28.60
N SER A 334 1.75 1.50 29.25
CA SER A 334 1.56 1.64 30.70
C SER A 334 0.38 2.57 30.89
N ALA A 335 -0.68 2.14 31.58
CA ALA A 335 -1.93 2.89 31.61
C ALA A 335 -1.95 3.98 32.71
N ILE A 336 -2.78 5.02 32.57
CA ILE A 336 -3.03 6.01 33.63
C ILE A 336 -3.35 5.31 34.97
N ASP A 337 -4.19 4.28 34.95
CA ASP A 337 -4.60 3.56 36.16
C ASP A 337 -3.43 2.84 36.86
N ILE A 338 -2.32 2.55 36.14
CA ILE A 338 -1.09 2.04 36.76
C ILE A 338 -0.47 3.10 37.67
N PHE A 339 -0.46 4.37 37.26
CA PHE A 339 0.07 5.46 38.09
C PHE A 339 -0.91 5.97 39.13
N VAL A 340 -2.23 5.79 38.94
CA VAL A 340 -3.20 5.90 40.04
C VAL A 340 -2.87 4.89 41.14
N LYS A 341 -2.63 3.62 40.76
CA LYS A 341 -2.24 2.58 41.71
C LYS A 341 -0.89 2.85 42.36
N ASP A 342 0.15 3.09 41.57
CA ASP A 342 1.53 3.18 42.07
C ASP A 342 1.76 4.41 42.94
N LEU A 343 1.27 5.59 42.53
CA LEU A 343 1.32 6.76 43.40
C LEU A 343 0.36 6.63 44.59
N GLY A 344 -0.74 5.87 44.45
CA GLY A 344 -1.58 5.47 45.57
C GLY A 344 -0.82 4.69 46.64
N ILE A 345 0.01 3.71 46.24
CA ILE A 345 0.91 2.97 47.16
C ILE A 345 1.85 3.95 47.86
N VAL A 346 2.51 4.83 47.10
CA VAL A 346 3.41 5.85 47.65
C VAL A 346 2.71 6.71 48.71
N CYS A 347 1.53 7.25 48.40
CA CYS A 347 0.78 8.11 49.31
C CYS A 347 0.31 7.38 50.57
N ASN A 348 -0.12 6.13 50.43
CA ASN A 348 -0.64 5.34 51.55
C ASN A 348 0.49 4.94 52.51
N GLU A 349 1.61 4.44 51.99
CA GLU A 349 2.76 4.03 52.80
C GLU A 349 3.42 5.24 53.48
N SER A 350 3.58 6.35 52.74
CA SER A 350 4.11 7.57 53.33
C SER A 350 3.20 8.10 54.46
N SER A 351 1.88 8.01 54.29
CA SER A 351 0.91 8.39 55.32
C SER A 351 1.03 7.54 56.58
N LYS A 352 1.13 6.20 56.44
CA LYS A 352 1.36 5.27 57.57
C LYS A 352 2.62 5.62 58.35
N MET A 353 3.69 5.99 57.64
CA MET A 353 4.98 6.38 58.23
C MET A 353 5.05 7.85 58.66
N LYS A 354 3.98 8.64 58.44
CA LYS A 354 3.93 10.09 58.68
C LYS A 354 5.02 10.89 57.92
N ILE A 355 5.38 10.42 56.72
CA ILE A 355 6.35 11.05 55.84
C ILE A 355 5.60 11.89 54.79
N PRO A 356 5.89 13.21 54.68
CA PRO A 356 5.24 14.05 53.68
C PRO A 356 5.86 13.86 52.29
N VAL A 357 5.01 13.61 51.29
CA VAL A 357 5.38 13.48 49.86
C VAL A 357 4.54 14.43 49.00
N HIS A 358 4.61 15.72 49.30
CA HIS A 358 3.68 16.74 48.78
C HIS A 358 3.57 16.78 47.25
N VAL A 359 4.69 16.75 46.52
CA VAL A 359 4.68 16.78 45.05
C VAL A 359 4.04 15.52 44.47
N SER A 360 4.30 14.36 45.07
CA SER A 360 3.73 13.07 44.67
C SER A 360 2.22 13.00 44.89
N ILE A 361 1.72 13.62 45.96
CA ILE A 361 0.27 13.74 46.22
C ILE A 361 -0.41 14.53 45.10
N ILE A 362 0.17 15.65 44.66
CA ILE A 362 -0.36 16.43 43.54
C ILE A 362 -0.31 15.64 42.24
N ALA A 363 0.82 14.98 41.94
CA ALA A 363 0.93 14.13 40.76
C ALA A 363 -0.15 13.04 40.76
N HIS A 364 -0.38 12.40 41.91
CA HIS A 364 -1.41 11.38 42.08
C HIS A 364 -2.81 11.91 41.76
N GLN A 365 -3.15 13.12 42.24
CA GLN A 365 -4.44 13.76 41.94
C GLN A 365 -4.64 14.08 40.45
N LEU A 366 -3.57 14.42 39.72
CA LEU A 366 -3.63 14.58 38.26
C LEU A 366 -3.95 13.25 37.56
N PHE A 367 -3.31 12.15 37.96
CA PHE A 367 -3.64 10.83 37.41
C PHE A 367 -5.07 10.39 37.76
N ILE A 368 -5.53 10.64 39.00
CA ILE A 368 -6.93 10.38 39.39
C ILE A 368 -7.89 11.19 38.52
N SER A 369 -7.58 12.46 38.27
CA SER A 369 -8.40 13.33 37.41
C SER A 369 -8.49 12.78 35.98
N GLY A 370 -7.38 12.32 35.43
CA GLY A 370 -7.34 11.69 34.11
C GLY A 370 -8.13 10.38 34.05
N SER A 371 -8.00 9.53 35.08
CA SER A 371 -8.78 8.28 35.20
C SER A 371 -10.28 8.55 35.30
N ALA A 372 -10.68 9.47 36.19
CA ALA A 372 -12.06 9.89 36.39
C ALA A 372 -12.69 10.53 35.12
N SER A 373 -11.85 11.08 34.24
CA SER A 373 -12.27 11.62 32.94
C SER A 373 -12.44 10.53 31.85
N GLY A 374 -12.36 9.24 32.22
CA GLY A 374 -12.54 8.11 31.32
C GLY A 374 -11.27 7.66 30.58
N TRP A 375 -10.10 8.21 30.93
CA TRP A 375 -8.83 7.88 30.28
C TRP A 375 -7.99 6.86 31.06
N GLY A 376 -8.55 6.19 32.07
CA GLY A 376 -7.81 5.26 32.93
C GLY A 376 -7.05 4.15 32.16
N ARG A 377 -7.63 3.69 31.03
CA ARG A 377 -7.03 2.67 30.14
C ARG A 377 -6.11 3.23 29.06
N TYR A 378 -5.93 4.54 28.98
CA TYR A 378 -5.00 5.17 28.02
C TYR A 378 -3.59 5.13 28.57
N ASP A 379 -2.60 5.29 27.68
CA ASP A 379 -1.20 5.48 28.08
C ASP A 379 -1.06 6.57 29.16
N ASP A 380 -0.17 6.37 30.13
CA ASP A 380 0.02 7.26 31.28
C ASP A 380 0.41 8.70 30.86
N SER A 381 0.94 8.90 29.65
CA SER A 381 1.16 10.21 29.04
C SER A 381 -0.13 11.01 28.80
N ALA A 382 -1.28 10.33 28.72
CA ALA A 382 -2.59 10.98 28.58
C ALA A 382 -2.98 11.84 29.79
N VAL A 383 -2.20 11.83 30.88
CA VAL A 383 -2.36 12.80 31.98
C VAL A 383 -2.23 14.26 31.47
N VAL A 384 -1.55 14.49 30.34
CA VAL A 384 -1.52 15.82 29.67
C VAL A 384 -2.91 16.34 29.33
N LYS A 385 -3.86 15.45 29.03
CA LYS A 385 -5.23 15.79 28.66
C LYS A 385 -5.98 16.47 29.80
N VAL A 386 -5.56 16.27 31.05
CA VAL A 386 -6.08 17.03 32.20
C VAL A 386 -5.84 18.52 32.00
N TYR A 387 -4.63 18.92 31.58
CA TYR A 387 -4.34 20.33 31.28
C TYR A 387 -5.04 20.81 30.02
N GLU A 388 -5.13 19.97 28.98
CA GLU A 388 -5.84 20.33 27.75
C GLU A 388 -7.32 20.63 28.01
N THR A 389 -7.97 19.78 28.82
CA THR A 389 -9.37 19.95 29.21
C THR A 389 -9.55 21.16 30.14
N LEU A 390 -8.65 21.36 31.11
CA LEU A 390 -8.77 22.48 32.05
C LEU A 390 -8.53 23.85 31.42
N THR A 391 -7.67 23.92 30.39
CA THR A 391 -7.17 25.21 29.86
C THR A 391 -7.55 25.48 28.40
N GLY A 392 -8.11 24.48 27.70
CA GLY A 392 -8.40 24.56 26.27
C GLY A 392 -7.17 24.51 25.37
N VAL A 393 -5.96 24.43 25.94
CA VAL A 393 -4.71 24.32 25.20
C VAL A 393 -4.60 22.94 24.57
N LYS A 394 -4.05 22.86 23.36
CA LYS A 394 -3.74 21.60 22.70
C LYS A 394 -2.24 21.34 22.72
N VAL A 395 -1.84 20.22 23.29
CA VAL A 395 -0.49 19.70 23.19
C VAL A 395 -0.44 18.86 21.93
N GLU A 396 -0.19 19.55 20.82
CA GLU A 396 -0.03 18.90 19.52
C GLU A 396 1.33 19.29 18.97
N GLY A 397 2.13 18.28 18.65
CA GLY A 397 3.46 18.45 18.09
C GLY A 397 3.67 17.62 16.84
N LYS A 398 2.64 16.94 16.32
CA LYS A 398 2.70 16.26 15.01
C LYS A 398 3.49 17.15 14.06
N HIS A 399 4.47 16.58 13.36
CA HIS A 399 5.11 17.31 12.27
C HIS A 399 3.99 17.97 11.48
N ALA A 400 4.06 19.29 11.29
CA ALA A 400 3.08 19.97 10.48
C ALA A 400 2.93 19.12 9.23
N ILE A 401 1.72 18.58 9.02
CA ILE A 401 1.41 17.85 7.80
C ILE A 401 1.32 18.94 6.75
N LEU A 402 2.50 19.45 6.37
CA LEU A 402 2.65 20.27 5.20
C LEU A 402 2.30 19.33 4.07
N SER A 403 1.30 19.72 3.30
CA SER A 403 1.02 18.98 2.09
C SER A 403 2.30 18.94 1.26
N THR A 404 2.48 17.90 0.47
CA THR A 404 3.62 17.79 -0.45
C THR A 404 3.76 19.08 -1.27
N ALA A 405 2.63 19.69 -1.66
CA ALA A 405 2.60 20.97 -2.36
C ALA A 405 3.16 22.14 -1.52
N ASP A 406 2.88 22.22 -0.22
CA ASP A 406 3.37 23.30 0.63
C ASP A 406 4.87 23.20 0.89
N VAL A 407 5.39 21.98 1.11
CA VAL A 407 6.85 21.76 1.25
C VAL A 407 7.57 22.16 -0.03
N LEU A 408 7.06 21.74 -1.19
CA LEU A 408 7.67 22.04 -2.48
C LEU A 408 7.63 23.54 -2.81
N LYS A 409 6.58 24.28 -2.39
CA LYS A 409 6.48 25.75 -2.56
C LYS A 409 7.49 26.54 -1.73
N LEU A 410 7.98 25.99 -0.62
CA LEU A 410 8.97 26.64 0.23
C LEU A 410 10.40 26.53 -0.32
N LEU A 411 10.64 25.63 -1.28
CA LEU A 411 11.93 25.47 -1.92
C LEU A 411 12.22 26.64 -2.88
N PRO A 412 13.51 26.96 -3.12
CA PRO A 412 13.89 27.92 -4.16
C PRO A 412 13.28 27.55 -5.52
N ASN A 413 13.06 28.52 -6.39
CA ASN A 413 12.62 28.26 -7.77
C ASN A 413 13.61 27.34 -8.48
N GLU A 414 13.10 26.47 -9.35
CA GLU A 414 13.94 25.59 -10.16
C GLU A 414 14.93 26.36 -11.03
N PHE A 415 16.07 25.75 -11.34
CA PHE A 415 17.08 26.34 -12.21
C PHE A 415 16.46 26.64 -13.60
N GLY A 416 16.60 27.89 -14.06
CA GLY A 416 15.80 28.44 -15.16
C GLY A 416 16.03 27.80 -16.53
N GLU A 417 17.23 27.27 -16.79
CA GLU A 417 17.60 26.61 -18.05
C GLU A 417 17.71 25.09 -17.86
N ASN A 418 17.55 24.30 -18.92
CA ASN A 418 17.76 22.85 -18.86
C ASN A 418 19.20 22.56 -19.26
N PRO A 419 20.10 22.21 -18.33
CA PRO A 419 21.51 22.04 -18.67
C PRO A 419 21.74 20.90 -19.68
N MET A 420 20.82 19.94 -19.72
CA MET A 420 20.90 18.78 -20.62
C MET A 420 20.45 19.10 -22.06
N GLU A 421 19.96 20.31 -22.35
CA GLU A 421 19.72 20.80 -23.72
C GLU A 421 20.96 21.49 -24.33
N ASN A 422 22.00 21.74 -23.53
CA ASN A 422 23.23 22.36 -23.99
C ASN A 422 24.03 21.39 -24.88
N GLN A 423 24.34 21.81 -26.11
CA GLN A 423 25.06 20.99 -27.11
C GLN A 423 26.43 20.52 -26.61
N ASP A 424 27.14 21.30 -25.79
CA ASP A 424 28.42 20.91 -25.23
C ASP A 424 28.26 19.74 -24.25
N ILE A 425 27.16 19.67 -23.52
CA ILE A 425 26.85 18.57 -22.59
C ILE A 425 26.41 17.34 -23.38
N ILE A 426 25.50 17.52 -24.35
CA ILE A 426 24.97 16.45 -25.22
C ILE A 426 26.08 15.78 -26.03
N GLY A 427 26.97 16.55 -26.67
CA GLY A 427 28.05 16.01 -27.50
C GLY A 427 29.02 15.09 -26.74
N ASN A 428 29.07 15.22 -25.41
CA ASN A 428 29.93 14.41 -24.53
C ASN A 428 29.18 13.30 -23.80
N LEU A 429 27.85 13.15 -23.96
CA LEU A 429 27.12 11.99 -23.45
C LEU A 429 27.65 10.67 -24.04
N ASN A 430 28.22 10.73 -25.25
CA ASN A 430 28.72 9.57 -25.99
C ASN A 430 30.18 9.19 -25.68
N SER A 431 30.84 9.82 -24.70
CA SER A 431 32.23 9.48 -24.36
C SER A 431 32.37 8.18 -23.56
N LYS A 432 31.34 7.81 -22.78
CA LYS A 432 31.28 6.57 -22.00
C LYS A 432 29.88 5.98 -22.04
N VAL A 433 29.80 4.66 -22.20
CA VAL A 433 28.55 3.90 -22.12
C VAL A 433 28.10 3.80 -20.67
N LEU A 434 26.84 4.15 -20.38
CA LEU A 434 26.26 3.97 -19.05
C LEU A 434 25.73 2.54 -18.91
N VAL A 435 26.28 1.76 -17.98
CA VAL A 435 25.83 0.40 -17.69
C VAL A 435 25.10 0.38 -16.36
N VAL A 436 23.79 0.16 -16.39
CA VAL A 436 22.95 0.17 -15.20
C VAL A 436 22.75 -1.25 -14.71
N LEU A 437 23.24 -1.56 -13.51
CA LEU A 437 22.94 -2.80 -12.81
C LEU A 437 21.69 -2.58 -11.98
N ASP A 438 20.58 -3.20 -12.39
CA ASP A 438 19.27 -3.01 -11.79
C ASP A 438 18.94 -4.16 -10.84
N ASP A 439 18.84 -3.85 -9.55
CA ASP A 439 18.59 -4.84 -8.49
C ASP A 439 17.16 -5.40 -8.49
N ASP A 440 16.24 -4.78 -9.25
CA ASP A 440 14.88 -5.25 -9.53
C ASP A 440 14.42 -4.82 -10.95
N PRO A 441 13.39 -5.42 -11.57
CA PRO A 441 13.02 -5.09 -12.95
C PRO A 441 12.30 -3.74 -13.11
N THR A 442 12.02 -3.05 -12.01
CA THR A 442 11.27 -1.80 -12.03
C THR A 442 12.15 -0.58 -12.30
N GLY A 443 13.48 -0.70 -12.39
CA GLY A 443 14.35 0.47 -12.57
C GLY A 443 14.31 1.13 -13.94
N THR A 444 13.70 0.46 -14.92
CA THR A 444 13.46 0.98 -16.28
C THR A 444 12.35 2.03 -16.36
N GLN A 445 11.85 2.49 -15.21
CA GLN A 445 10.67 3.34 -15.06
C GLN A 445 10.66 4.64 -15.86
N THR A 446 11.79 5.29 -16.04
CA THR A 446 11.88 6.66 -16.58
C THR A 446 12.55 6.72 -17.95
N VAL A 447 12.92 5.56 -18.52
CA VAL A 447 13.69 5.47 -19.77
C VAL A 447 12.84 4.91 -20.91
N HIS A 448 13.25 5.16 -22.16
CA HIS A 448 12.69 4.58 -23.38
C HIS A 448 13.79 4.45 -24.44
N ASP A 449 13.57 3.60 -25.43
CA ASP A 449 14.50 3.20 -26.48
C ASP A 449 15.84 2.65 -25.94
N ILE A 450 15.80 2.00 -24.76
CA ILE A 450 16.97 1.40 -24.08
C ILE A 450 16.86 -0.12 -24.02
N GLN A 451 17.98 -0.81 -24.23
CA GLN A 451 18.10 -2.26 -24.08
C GLN A 451 18.20 -2.68 -22.61
N VAL A 452 17.50 -3.76 -22.26
CA VAL A 452 17.56 -4.46 -20.98
C VAL A 452 18.02 -5.88 -21.24
N LEU A 453 19.16 -6.25 -20.66
CA LEU A 453 19.71 -7.59 -20.74
C LEU A 453 19.36 -8.34 -19.46
N THR A 454 19.03 -9.62 -19.61
CA THR A 454 18.80 -10.53 -18.48
C THR A 454 19.92 -11.58 -18.38
N GLU A 455 20.87 -11.55 -19.33
CA GLU A 455 22.11 -12.32 -19.35
C GLU A 455 23.31 -11.39 -19.53
N TRP A 456 24.47 -11.79 -19.00
CA TRP A 456 25.68 -10.96 -18.93
C TRP A 456 26.94 -11.75 -19.30
N SER A 457 26.84 -12.68 -20.26
CA SER A 457 28.01 -13.34 -20.82
C SER A 457 28.89 -12.31 -21.55
N THR A 458 30.19 -12.57 -21.62
CA THR A 458 31.13 -11.70 -22.33
C THR A 458 30.71 -11.51 -23.80
N GLU A 459 30.20 -12.56 -24.45
CA GLU A 459 29.72 -12.54 -25.83
C GLU A 459 28.53 -11.57 -26.00
N THR A 460 27.49 -11.70 -25.17
CA THR A 460 26.32 -10.82 -25.23
C THR A 460 26.73 -9.36 -24.96
N LEU A 461 27.64 -9.12 -24.01
CA LEU A 461 28.11 -7.77 -23.70
C LEU A 461 28.96 -7.16 -24.84
N VAL A 462 29.77 -7.97 -25.54
CA VAL A 462 30.51 -7.54 -26.73
C VAL A 462 29.54 -7.11 -27.83
N GLU A 463 28.51 -7.90 -28.12
CA GLU A 463 27.49 -7.54 -29.11
C GLU A 463 26.78 -6.23 -28.76
N GLN A 464 26.48 -6.00 -27.49
CA GLN A 464 25.86 -4.75 -27.05
C GLN A 464 26.82 -3.56 -27.17
N PHE A 465 28.09 -3.70 -26.78
CA PHE A 465 29.06 -2.62 -26.97
C PHE A 465 29.32 -2.30 -28.45
N GLN A 466 29.27 -3.29 -29.34
CA GLN A 466 29.39 -3.08 -30.79
C GLN A 466 28.27 -2.20 -31.37
N LYS A 467 27.07 -2.21 -30.76
CA LYS A 467 25.95 -1.33 -31.15
C LYS A 467 26.17 0.13 -30.75
N LYS A 468 27.23 0.44 -29.99
CA LYS A 468 27.56 1.76 -29.46
C LYS A 468 26.38 2.43 -28.73
N PRO A 469 25.73 1.75 -27.76
CA PRO A 469 24.62 2.32 -27.02
C PRO A 469 25.11 3.45 -26.11
N THR A 470 24.30 4.48 -25.91
CA THR A 470 24.56 5.48 -24.85
C THR A 470 24.36 4.86 -23.47
N CYS A 471 23.38 3.95 -23.33
CA CYS A 471 23.05 3.27 -22.09
C CYS A 471 22.40 1.90 -22.35
N PHE A 472 22.62 0.94 -21.46
CA PHE A 472 21.83 -0.29 -21.38
C PHE A 472 21.74 -0.79 -19.92
N PHE A 473 20.70 -1.56 -19.64
CA PHE A 473 20.44 -2.14 -18.33
C PHE A 473 20.85 -3.61 -18.31
N ILE A 474 21.35 -4.07 -17.16
CA ILE A 474 21.51 -5.48 -16.82
C ILE A 474 20.60 -5.72 -15.62
N LEU A 475 19.58 -6.55 -15.81
CA LEU A 475 18.66 -6.95 -14.76
C LEU A 475 19.33 -8.02 -13.89
N THR A 476 19.82 -7.63 -12.71
CA THR A 476 20.51 -8.55 -11.80
C THR A 476 19.52 -9.29 -10.89
N ASN A 477 18.41 -8.63 -10.54
CA ASN A 477 17.45 -9.12 -9.54
C ASN A 477 18.13 -9.51 -8.21
N SER A 478 19.24 -8.84 -7.87
CA SER A 478 20.09 -9.17 -6.71
C SER A 478 19.35 -9.03 -5.38
N ARG A 479 18.27 -8.24 -5.32
CA ARG A 479 17.44 -8.09 -4.12
C ARG A 479 16.74 -9.38 -3.70
N ALA A 480 16.54 -10.33 -4.63
CA ALA A 480 15.99 -11.65 -4.33
C ALA A 480 17.05 -12.65 -3.83
N LEU A 481 18.32 -12.25 -3.77
CA LEU A 481 19.46 -13.09 -3.38
C LEU A 481 19.93 -12.75 -1.95
N SER A 482 20.67 -13.68 -1.34
CA SER A 482 21.44 -13.38 -0.13
C SER A 482 22.60 -12.43 -0.44
N SER A 483 23.10 -11.72 0.58
CA SER A 483 24.20 -10.75 0.43
C SER A 483 25.43 -11.37 -0.26
N ASP A 484 25.89 -12.55 0.16
CA ASP A 484 27.04 -13.23 -0.46
C ASP A 484 26.83 -13.52 -1.96
N LYS A 485 25.61 -13.94 -2.34
CA LYS A 485 25.27 -14.22 -3.73
C LYS A 485 25.20 -12.93 -4.55
N ALA A 486 24.65 -11.85 -3.99
CA ALA A 486 24.61 -10.54 -4.64
C ALA A 486 26.02 -9.96 -4.87
N VAL A 487 26.92 -10.14 -3.90
CA VAL A 487 28.34 -9.75 -4.01
C VAL A 487 29.04 -10.53 -5.13
N CYS A 488 28.89 -11.86 -5.15
CA CYS A 488 29.49 -12.70 -6.20
C CYS A 488 28.96 -12.32 -7.59
N LEU A 489 27.65 -12.13 -7.73
CA LEU A 489 27.00 -11.72 -8.97
C LEU A 489 27.53 -10.36 -9.47
N THR A 490 27.60 -9.36 -8.57
CA THR A 490 28.10 -8.02 -8.93
C THR A 490 29.55 -8.08 -9.42
N LYS A 491 30.41 -8.87 -8.75
CA LYS A 491 31.80 -9.07 -9.18
C LYS A 491 31.89 -9.76 -10.53
N GLU A 492 31.06 -10.78 -10.78
CA GLU A 492 31.01 -11.49 -12.06
C GLU A 492 30.64 -10.54 -13.20
N ILE A 493 29.56 -9.77 -13.05
CA ILE A 493 29.10 -8.82 -14.06
C ILE A 493 30.18 -7.78 -14.35
N CYS A 494 30.79 -7.20 -13.31
CA CYS A 494 31.86 -6.20 -13.50
C CYS A 494 33.07 -6.78 -14.25
N LYS A 495 33.49 -8.02 -13.94
CA LYS A 495 34.58 -8.69 -14.66
C LYS A 495 34.24 -8.95 -16.13
N ASN A 496 33.01 -9.39 -16.40
CA ASN A 496 32.57 -9.65 -17.77
C ASN A 496 32.47 -8.34 -18.58
N LEU A 497 32.05 -7.25 -17.94
CA LEU A 497 32.04 -5.91 -18.56
C LEU A 497 33.47 -5.44 -18.91
N GLU A 498 34.43 -5.59 -18.01
CA GLU A 498 35.84 -5.26 -18.31
C GLU A 498 36.39 -6.12 -19.45
N ALA A 499 36.08 -7.42 -19.46
CA ALA A 499 36.50 -8.34 -20.51
C ALA A 499 35.89 -7.97 -21.87
N ALA A 500 34.60 -7.64 -21.91
CA ALA A 500 33.90 -7.25 -23.13
C ALA A 500 34.38 -5.88 -23.65
N ALA A 501 34.57 -4.90 -22.77
CA ALA A 501 35.06 -3.57 -23.15
C ALA A 501 36.48 -3.62 -23.75
N LYS A 502 37.35 -4.53 -23.29
CA LYS A 502 38.68 -4.76 -23.88
C LYS A 502 38.63 -5.35 -25.29
N GLN A 503 37.58 -6.09 -25.64
CA GLN A 503 37.41 -6.69 -26.97
C GLN A 503 36.84 -5.71 -28.01
N VAL A 504 36.14 -4.67 -27.57
CA VAL A 504 35.55 -3.65 -28.45
C VAL A 504 36.37 -2.36 -28.36
N ALA A 505 37.23 -2.13 -29.36
CA ALA A 505 38.15 -1.00 -29.38
C ALA A 505 37.44 0.35 -29.18
N GLY A 506 38.00 1.19 -28.30
CA GLY A 506 37.46 2.51 -28.00
C GLY A 506 36.28 2.54 -27.02
N THR A 507 35.94 1.41 -26.38
CA THR A 507 34.84 1.35 -25.41
C THR A 507 35.29 1.73 -24.01
N SER A 508 34.62 2.72 -23.41
CA SER A 508 34.73 3.07 -22.00
C SER A 508 33.33 3.08 -21.39
N PHE A 509 33.19 2.69 -20.13
CA PHE A 509 31.89 2.60 -19.46
C PHE A 509 31.93 3.11 -18.02
N THR A 510 30.75 3.46 -17.50
CA THR A 510 30.51 3.79 -16.09
C THR A 510 29.39 2.91 -15.57
N VAL A 511 29.57 2.35 -14.37
CA VAL A 511 28.56 1.50 -13.72
C VAL A 511 27.68 2.33 -12.79
N VAL A 512 26.37 2.15 -12.91
CA VAL A 512 25.37 2.67 -11.97
C VAL A 512 24.70 1.49 -11.28
N LEU A 513 24.73 1.48 -9.96
CA LEU A 513 24.00 0.54 -9.13
C LEU A 513 22.61 1.13 -8.86
N ARG A 514 21.62 0.75 -9.67
CA ARG A 514 20.26 1.23 -9.44
C ARG A 514 19.63 0.35 -8.36
N GLY A 515 19.17 1.01 -7.30
CA GLY A 515 18.54 0.38 -6.15
C GLY A 515 17.09 0.83 -5.95
N ASP A 516 16.47 0.34 -4.87
CA ASP A 516 15.14 0.78 -4.48
C ASP A 516 15.15 2.25 -4.09
N SER A 517 14.22 3.02 -4.65
CA SER A 517 13.98 4.40 -4.23
C SER A 517 13.65 4.53 -2.74
N THR A 518 13.15 3.48 -2.08
CA THR A 518 12.93 3.48 -0.62
C THR A 518 14.11 2.93 0.18
N LEU A 519 15.33 3.02 -0.36
CA LEU A 519 16.61 2.69 0.30
C LEU A 519 16.87 1.21 0.64
N ARG A 520 16.02 0.28 0.17
CA ARG A 520 16.22 -1.16 0.36
C ARG A 520 17.24 -1.71 -0.65
N GLY A 521 17.88 -2.83 -0.28
CA GLY A 521 18.89 -3.52 -1.09
C GLY A 521 20.20 -3.72 -0.35
N HIS A 522 21.17 -4.36 -1.03
CA HIS A 522 22.46 -4.78 -0.47
C HIS A 522 23.50 -3.65 -0.49
N PHE A 523 23.23 -2.58 0.26
CA PHE A 523 24.21 -1.52 0.51
C PHE A 523 24.80 -1.64 1.92
N PRO A 524 26.13 -1.54 2.08
CA PRO A 524 27.14 -1.17 1.07
C PRO A 524 27.71 -2.33 0.22
N GLU A 525 27.27 -3.56 0.41
CA GLU A 525 27.95 -4.75 -0.10
C GLU A 525 28.09 -4.81 -1.63
N GLU A 526 27.05 -4.42 -2.39
CA GLU A 526 27.13 -4.31 -3.86
C GLU A 526 28.12 -3.22 -4.31
N ALA A 527 28.17 -2.10 -3.58
CA ALA A 527 29.10 -1.02 -3.89
C ALA A 527 30.55 -1.43 -3.63
N ASP A 528 30.81 -2.08 -2.49
CA ASP A 528 32.12 -2.66 -2.18
C ASP A 528 32.52 -3.71 -3.23
N ALA A 529 31.57 -4.54 -3.69
CA ALA A 529 31.79 -5.54 -4.73
C ALA A 529 32.21 -4.92 -6.07
N ALA A 530 31.49 -3.89 -6.53
CA ALA A 530 31.81 -3.19 -7.77
C ALA A 530 33.18 -2.49 -7.71
N VAL A 531 33.46 -1.77 -6.61
CA VAL A 531 34.75 -1.09 -6.39
C VAL A 531 35.91 -2.09 -6.35
N SER A 532 35.71 -3.28 -5.78
CA SER A 532 36.77 -4.31 -5.71
C SER A 532 37.23 -4.83 -7.08
N VAL A 533 36.42 -4.64 -8.13
CA VAL A 533 36.75 -5.04 -9.51
C VAL A 533 37.15 -3.82 -10.34
N LEU A 534 36.33 -2.77 -10.35
CA LEU A 534 36.50 -1.59 -11.21
C LEU A 534 37.56 -0.61 -10.71
N GLY A 535 38.06 -0.82 -9.49
CA GLY A 535 39.02 0.07 -8.83
C GLY A 535 38.36 1.13 -7.95
N GLU A 536 39.22 1.85 -7.24
CA GLU A 536 38.81 2.85 -6.25
C GLU A 536 38.27 4.13 -6.92
N MET A 537 37.12 4.60 -6.43
CA MET A 537 36.37 5.74 -7.00
C MET A 537 36.66 7.04 -6.26
N ASP A 538 36.56 8.19 -6.94
CA ASP A 538 36.68 9.51 -6.28
C ASP A 538 35.56 9.73 -5.27
N ALA A 539 34.31 9.42 -5.64
CA ALA A 539 33.20 9.45 -4.69
C ALA A 539 32.10 8.44 -5.02
N TRP A 540 31.37 8.01 -3.98
CA TRP A 540 30.12 7.27 -4.08
C TRP A 540 28.96 8.26 -4.01
N ILE A 541 28.15 8.29 -5.06
CA ILE A 541 27.01 9.20 -5.16
C ILE A 541 25.75 8.45 -4.72
N ILE A 542 25.07 8.94 -3.69
CA ILE A 542 23.79 8.39 -3.20
C ILE A 542 22.67 9.34 -3.61
N CYS A 543 21.79 8.86 -4.50
CA CYS A 543 20.74 9.67 -5.11
C CYS A 543 19.43 8.88 -5.30
N PRO A 544 18.64 8.67 -4.23
CA PRO A 544 17.42 7.86 -4.25
C PRO A 544 16.18 8.59 -4.80
N PHE A 545 16.33 9.81 -5.33
CA PHE A 545 15.22 10.63 -5.83
C PHE A 545 14.46 9.97 -6.98
N PHE A 546 13.12 9.97 -6.89
CA PHE A 546 12.24 9.44 -7.93
C PHE A 546 10.87 10.11 -7.88
N LEU A 547 10.65 11.10 -8.77
CA LEU A 547 9.48 11.96 -8.76
C LEU A 547 8.17 11.20 -8.95
N GLN A 548 8.08 10.33 -9.97
CA GLN A 548 6.87 9.57 -10.30
C GLN A 548 6.52 8.55 -9.22
N GLY A 549 7.51 8.17 -8.40
CA GLY A 549 7.33 7.35 -7.21
C GLY A 549 6.99 8.16 -5.95
N GLY A 550 7.03 9.49 -6.00
CA GLY A 550 6.88 10.36 -4.85
C GLY A 550 8.05 10.28 -3.87
N ARG A 551 9.28 10.13 -4.35
CA ARG A 551 10.49 10.06 -3.49
C ARG A 551 11.28 11.35 -3.63
N TYR A 552 11.49 12.03 -2.51
CA TYR A 552 12.11 13.34 -2.43
C TYR A 552 13.28 13.29 -1.44
N THR A 553 14.36 14.01 -1.71
CA THR A 553 15.45 14.18 -0.73
C THR A 553 15.62 15.67 -0.49
N ILE A 554 15.29 16.12 0.73
CA ILE A 554 15.26 17.54 1.11
C ILE A 554 16.01 17.67 2.43
N ASN A 555 17.00 18.56 2.48
CA ASN A 555 17.85 18.78 3.66
C ASN A 555 18.47 17.49 4.22
N ASP A 556 18.97 16.66 3.30
CA ASP A 556 19.53 15.32 3.50
C ASP A 556 18.54 14.28 4.02
N VAL A 557 17.27 14.63 4.26
CA VAL A 557 16.22 13.69 4.68
C VAL A 557 15.53 13.13 3.45
N HIS A 558 15.43 11.81 3.37
CA HIS A 558 14.69 11.13 2.32
C HIS A 558 13.23 10.92 2.73
N TYR A 559 12.31 11.27 1.85
CA TYR A 559 10.86 11.22 2.08
C TYR A 559 10.19 10.32 1.06
N VAL A 560 9.16 9.60 1.51
CA VAL A 560 8.22 8.85 0.69
C VAL A 560 6.86 9.54 0.78
N ALA A 561 6.33 9.94 -0.37
CA ALA A 561 5.01 10.53 -0.45
C ALA A 561 3.94 9.45 -0.27
N ASP A 562 2.99 9.71 0.62
CA ASP A 562 1.75 8.97 0.76
C ASP A 562 0.58 9.93 0.65
N SER A 563 -0.20 9.80 -0.42
CA SER A 563 -1.30 10.70 -0.76
C SER A 563 -0.83 12.16 -0.85
N ASP A 564 -1.25 13.02 0.08
CA ASP A 564 -0.88 14.44 0.14
C ASP A 564 0.33 14.72 1.05
N ARG A 565 0.97 13.71 1.65
CA ARG A 565 1.95 13.87 2.74
C ARG A 565 3.34 13.36 2.37
N LEU A 566 4.38 14.01 2.89
CA LEU A 566 5.75 13.51 2.86
C LEU A 566 6.10 12.82 4.19
N ILE A 567 6.33 11.51 4.16
CA ILE A 567 6.70 10.72 5.34
C ILE A 567 8.21 10.45 5.29
N PRO A 568 8.99 10.76 6.35
CA PRO A 568 10.40 10.40 6.41
C PRO A 568 10.61 8.90 6.19
N ALA A 569 11.56 8.52 5.34
CA ALA A 569 11.72 7.14 4.87
C ALA A 569 11.86 6.11 6.01
N GLY A 570 12.58 6.45 7.08
CA GLY A 570 12.76 5.63 8.30
C GLY A 570 11.50 5.37 9.11
N GLU A 571 10.44 6.17 8.92
CA GLU A 571 9.15 6.00 9.59
C GLU A 571 8.17 5.13 8.79
N THR A 572 8.50 4.86 7.52
CA THR A 572 7.65 4.10 6.61
C THR A 572 7.67 2.59 6.92
N GLU A 573 6.71 1.87 6.36
CA GLU A 573 6.70 0.40 6.35
C GLU A 573 7.93 -0.20 5.65
N PHE A 574 8.55 0.51 4.69
CA PHE A 574 9.74 0.05 3.97
C PHE A 574 10.98 0.00 4.86
N ALA A 575 11.08 0.87 5.86
CA ALA A 575 12.15 0.87 6.84
C ALA A 575 12.05 -0.30 7.84
N LYS A 576 10.85 -0.87 8.00
CA LYS A 576 10.56 -2.03 8.86
C LYS A 576 10.70 -3.37 8.14
N ASP A 577 11.26 -3.37 6.93
CA ASP A 577 11.52 -4.56 6.13
C ASP A 577 12.40 -5.56 6.91
N ALA A 578 12.02 -6.82 6.94
CA ALA A 578 12.71 -7.85 7.74
C ALA A 578 14.12 -8.16 7.24
N SER A 579 14.40 -7.94 5.95
CA SER A 579 15.68 -8.24 5.32
C SER A 579 16.54 -7.00 5.10
N PHE A 580 15.92 -5.87 4.74
CA PHE A 580 16.63 -4.64 4.34
C PHE A 580 16.33 -3.42 5.21
N GLY A 581 15.69 -3.61 6.37
CA GLY A 581 15.25 -2.55 7.26
C GLY A 581 16.35 -1.57 7.69
N TYR A 582 15.93 -0.37 8.08
CA TYR A 582 16.77 0.73 8.53
C TYR A 582 15.99 1.67 9.45
N LYS A 583 16.65 2.58 10.16
CA LYS A 583 16.01 3.53 11.08
C LYS A 583 16.16 4.98 10.64
N SER A 584 17.30 5.35 10.07
CA SER A 584 17.59 6.74 9.75
C SER A 584 16.90 7.21 8.47
N SER A 585 16.20 8.35 8.55
CA SER A 585 15.65 9.06 7.38
C SER A 585 16.64 10.07 6.79
N ASN A 586 17.60 10.56 7.59
CA ASN A 586 18.71 11.37 7.10
C ASN A 586 19.71 10.47 6.38
N LEU A 587 20.02 10.76 5.12
CA LEU A 587 20.84 9.91 4.28
C LEU A 587 22.31 9.84 4.73
N LYS A 588 22.83 10.84 5.44
CA LYS A 588 24.19 10.78 6.02
C LYS A 588 24.24 9.77 7.17
N GLU A 589 23.26 9.83 8.06
CA GLU A 589 23.11 8.87 9.16
C GLU A 589 22.76 7.47 8.63
N TRP A 590 21.96 7.37 7.58
CA TRP A 590 21.64 6.11 6.92
C TRP A 590 22.88 5.43 6.32
N VAL A 591 23.81 6.21 5.73
CA VAL A 591 25.10 5.68 5.27
C VAL A 591 25.92 5.14 6.45
N GLU A 592 25.98 5.87 7.57
CA GLU A 592 26.66 5.40 8.78
C GLU A 592 26.03 4.13 9.35
N GLU A 593 24.70 4.07 9.42
CA GLU A 593 23.91 2.91 9.85
C GLU A 593 24.23 1.69 8.97
N LYS A 594 24.09 1.82 7.65
CA LYS A 594 24.29 0.69 6.71
C LYS A 594 25.74 0.24 6.65
N THR A 595 26.68 1.16 6.82
CA THR A 595 28.11 0.83 6.86
C THR A 595 28.60 0.40 8.24
N LYS A 596 27.69 0.28 9.23
CA LYS A 596 28.01 -0.11 10.62
C LYS A 596 29.10 0.78 11.24
N GLY A 597 29.05 2.08 10.97
CA GLY A 597 30.00 3.07 11.48
C GLY A 597 31.30 3.21 10.68
N ARG A 598 31.52 2.42 9.62
CA ARG A 598 32.73 2.53 8.77
C ARG A 598 32.84 3.90 8.09
N ILE A 599 31.71 4.48 7.70
CA ILE A 599 31.64 5.83 7.11
C ILE A 599 30.79 6.70 8.05
N PRO A 600 31.41 7.54 8.90
CA PRO A 600 30.65 8.36 9.86
C PRO A 600 29.85 9.46 9.14
N ALA A 601 28.66 9.79 9.61
CA ALA A 601 27.76 10.77 8.98
C ALA A 601 28.42 12.15 8.80
N SER A 602 29.33 12.53 9.71
CA SER A 602 30.11 13.78 9.64
C SER A 602 31.10 13.85 8.47
N SER A 603 31.50 12.69 7.91
CA SER A 603 32.38 12.60 6.74
C SER A 603 31.64 12.58 5.40
N VAL A 604 30.32 12.40 5.43
CA VAL A 604 29.48 12.33 4.23
C VAL A 604 29.18 13.74 3.74
N SER A 605 29.58 14.04 2.50
CA SER A 605 29.29 15.31 1.84
C SER A 605 27.86 15.34 1.30
N SER A 606 27.29 16.52 1.07
CA SER A 606 26.01 16.63 0.37
C SER A 606 25.95 17.83 -0.57
N ILE A 607 25.16 17.68 -1.63
CA ILE A 607 24.77 18.75 -2.56
C ILE A 607 23.33 19.14 -2.19
N SER A 608 23.12 20.40 -1.83
CA SER A 608 21.81 20.91 -1.40
C SER A 608 20.93 21.30 -2.59
N ILE A 609 19.62 21.44 -2.34
CA ILE A 609 18.69 21.96 -3.35
C ILE A 609 19.04 23.42 -3.72
N ASP A 610 19.48 24.24 -2.76
CA ASP A 610 19.93 25.60 -3.04
C ASP A 610 21.10 25.63 -4.03
N GLN A 611 22.08 24.74 -3.86
CA GLN A 611 23.22 24.64 -4.77
C GLN A 611 22.77 24.24 -6.19
N LEU A 612 21.83 23.30 -6.30
CA LEU A 612 21.28 22.88 -7.60
C LEU A 612 20.45 23.98 -8.27
N ARG A 613 19.62 24.69 -7.51
CA ARG A 613 18.64 25.64 -8.04
C ARG A 613 19.16 27.05 -8.23
N GLN A 614 20.14 27.48 -7.44
CA GLN A 614 20.68 28.85 -7.48
C GLN A 614 22.08 28.92 -8.09
N GLU A 615 22.95 27.94 -7.82
CA GLU A 615 24.35 27.97 -8.27
C GLU A 615 24.61 27.15 -9.54
N GLY A 616 23.78 26.14 -9.82
CA GLY A 616 23.79 25.41 -11.07
C GLY A 616 24.93 24.39 -11.25
N PRO A 617 25.14 23.87 -12.48
CA PRO A 617 25.98 22.71 -12.74
C PRO A 617 27.48 22.94 -12.54
N ASP A 618 27.97 24.17 -12.67
CA ASP A 618 29.40 24.49 -12.45
C ASP A 618 29.78 24.43 -10.96
N SER A 619 28.88 24.85 -10.07
CA SER A 619 29.09 24.68 -8.63
C SER A 619 29.11 23.20 -8.23
N VAL A 620 28.17 22.41 -8.77
CA VAL A 620 28.16 20.94 -8.60
C VAL A 620 29.49 20.31 -9.05
N CYS A 621 29.97 20.68 -10.25
CA CYS A 621 31.25 20.19 -10.77
C CYS A 621 32.41 20.52 -9.82
N LYS A 622 32.50 21.77 -9.36
CA LYS A 622 33.55 22.22 -8.44
C LYS A 622 33.50 21.45 -7.11
N HIS A 623 32.29 21.23 -6.58
CA HIS A 623 32.08 20.47 -5.34
C HIS A 623 32.57 19.03 -5.51
N LEU A 624 32.11 18.33 -6.56
CA LEU A 624 32.51 16.96 -6.82
C LEU A 624 34.02 16.82 -7.06
N CYS A 625 34.64 17.80 -7.73
CA CYS A 625 36.09 17.80 -7.95
C CYS A 625 36.90 17.98 -6.67
N SER A 626 36.35 18.64 -5.65
CA SER A 626 37.00 18.88 -4.35
C SER A 626 37.00 17.67 -3.40
N LEU A 627 36.18 16.66 -3.69
CA LEU A 627 36.06 15.48 -2.83
C LEU A 627 37.33 14.64 -2.87
N LYS A 628 37.71 14.12 -1.69
CA LYS A 628 38.81 13.16 -1.55
C LYS A 628 38.37 11.80 -2.07
N LYS A 629 39.31 11.03 -2.61
CA LYS A 629 39.04 9.68 -3.11
C LYS A 629 38.39 8.80 -2.03
N GLY A 630 37.37 8.03 -2.40
CA GLY A 630 36.56 7.21 -1.47
C GLY A 630 35.50 7.98 -0.67
N SER A 631 35.26 9.27 -0.94
CA SER A 631 34.21 10.03 -0.23
C SER A 631 32.81 9.54 -0.58
N VAL A 632 31.82 9.77 0.29
CA VAL A 632 30.40 9.58 -0.04
C VAL A 632 29.73 10.95 -0.16
N CYS A 633 28.90 11.12 -1.18
CA CYS A 633 28.16 12.35 -1.45
C CYS A 633 26.67 12.07 -1.64
N ILE A 634 25.82 12.74 -0.85
CA ILE A 634 24.37 12.70 -0.96
C ILE A 634 23.89 13.79 -1.92
N VAL A 635 22.94 13.46 -2.79
CA VAL A 635 22.29 14.43 -3.67
C VAL A 635 20.86 14.67 -3.21
N ASN A 636 20.57 15.92 -2.84
CA ASN A 636 19.21 16.37 -2.59
C ASN A 636 18.50 16.68 -3.91
N ALA A 637 17.22 16.35 -4.02
CA ALA A 637 16.43 16.66 -5.20
C ALA A 637 14.95 16.61 -4.85
N ALA A 638 14.19 17.55 -5.41
CA ALA A 638 12.75 17.62 -5.28
C ALA A 638 12.01 17.74 -6.62
N SER A 639 12.74 17.90 -7.73
CA SER A 639 12.19 17.84 -9.08
C SER A 639 13.15 17.20 -10.08
N ASP A 640 12.64 16.83 -11.25
CA ASP A 640 13.48 16.29 -12.33
C ASP A 640 14.51 17.34 -12.82
N ARG A 641 14.21 18.64 -12.70
CA ARG A 641 15.16 19.73 -13.02
C ARG A 641 16.39 19.70 -12.11
N ASP A 642 16.21 19.50 -10.81
CA ASP A 642 17.32 19.34 -9.85
C ASP A 642 18.25 18.20 -10.30
N MET A 643 17.66 17.11 -10.81
CA MET A 643 18.42 15.96 -11.29
C MET A 643 19.20 16.25 -12.57
N THR A 644 18.62 16.99 -13.51
CA THR A 644 19.34 17.40 -14.74
C THR A 644 20.53 18.32 -14.44
N VAL A 645 20.41 19.22 -13.46
CA VAL A 645 21.53 20.07 -13.01
C VAL A 645 22.64 19.23 -12.40
N PHE A 646 22.29 18.29 -11.51
CA PHE A 646 23.26 17.39 -10.91
C PHE A 646 23.98 16.54 -11.98
N ALA A 647 23.23 15.93 -12.89
CA ALA A 647 23.77 15.11 -13.98
C ALA A 647 24.75 15.91 -14.87
N ALA A 648 24.42 17.15 -15.23
CA ALA A 648 25.29 18.03 -16.00
C ALA A 648 26.59 18.38 -15.24
N GLY A 649 26.49 18.69 -13.95
CA GLY A 649 27.67 18.97 -13.11
C GLY A 649 28.57 17.74 -12.95
N MET A 650 27.99 16.57 -12.82
CA MET A 650 28.71 15.29 -12.77
C MET A 650 29.43 15.00 -14.09
N ILE A 651 28.78 15.18 -15.24
CA ILE A 651 29.40 15.05 -16.58
C ILE A 651 30.62 15.97 -16.69
N LYS A 652 30.51 17.22 -16.23
CA LYS A 652 31.64 18.16 -16.22
C LYS A 652 32.79 17.68 -15.32
N ALA A 653 32.51 17.11 -14.15
CA ALA A 653 33.53 16.57 -13.26
C ALA A 653 34.22 15.33 -13.85
N GLU A 654 33.49 14.44 -14.53
CA GLU A 654 34.06 13.26 -15.21
C GLU A 654 35.00 13.66 -16.36
N ARG A 655 34.74 14.79 -17.05
CA ARG A 655 35.68 15.33 -18.04
C ARG A 655 37.02 15.78 -17.44
N GLN A 656 37.01 16.14 -16.16
CA GLN A 656 38.23 16.46 -15.42
C GLN A 656 38.93 15.20 -14.87
N GLY A 657 38.50 14.01 -15.30
CA GLY A 657 39.12 12.74 -14.95
C GLY A 657 38.57 12.08 -13.69
N LYS A 658 37.50 12.63 -13.08
CA LYS A 658 36.88 12.06 -11.88
C LYS A 658 36.09 10.78 -12.19
N LEU A 659 36.13 9.82 -11.27
CA LEU A 659 35.44 8.54 -11.35
C LEU A 659 34.44 8.41 -10.20
N PHE A 660 33.20 8.06 -10.53
CA PHE A 660 32.12 7.97 -9.55
C PHE A 660 31.41 6.62 -9.64
N LEU A 661 30.98 6.10 -8.48
CA LEU A 661 30.03 5.00 -8.41
C LEU A 661 28.71 5.53 -7.90
N CYS A 662 27.64 5.37 -8.68
CA CYS A 662 26.34 5.91 -8.35
C CYS A 662 25.42 4.82 -7.80
N ARG A 663 24.85 5.04 -6.61
CA ARG A 663 23.70 4.31 -6.10
C ARG A 663 22.46 5.19 -6.21
N THR A 664 21.57 4.87 -7.13
CA THR A 664 20.48 5.79 -7.51
C THR A 664 19.12 5.11 -7.65
N ALA A 665 18.08 5.93 -7.78
CA ALA A 665 16.78 5.51 -8.30
C ALA A 665 16.63 5.86 -9.79
N ALA A 666 15.41 5.76 -10.32
CA ALA A 666 15.13 5.83 -11.77
C ALA A 666 15.39 7.23 -12.39
N SER A 667 15.04 8.32 -11.70
CA SER A 667 15.14 9.69 -12.26
C SER A 667 16.58 10.09 -12.64
N PHE A 668 17.59 9.58 -11.93
CA PHE A 668 18.98 9.89 -12.25
C PHE A 668 19.39 9.34 -13.62
N VAL A 669 18.99 8.10 -13.95
CA VAL A 669 19.41 7.47 -15.20
C VAL A 669 18.89 8.25 -16.40
N SER A 670 17.61 8.62 -16.42
CA SER A 670 17.01 9.41 -17.51
C SER A 670 17.64 10.79 -17.62
N ALA A 671 17.92 11.46 -16.50
CA ALA A 671 18.61 12.74 -16.49
C ALA A 671 20.06 12.61 -17.01
N ARG A 672 20.78 11.56 -16.61
CA ARG A 672 22.18 11.34 -16.99
C ARG A 672 22.39 11.12 -18.48
N ILE A 673 21.39 10.59 -19.18
CA ILE A 673 21.42 10.30 -20.62
C ILE A 673 20.54 11.25 -21.45
N ALA A 674 20.01 12.32 -20.84
CA ALA A 674 19.17 13.32 -21.49
C ALA A 674 17.93 12.74 -22.20
N ILE A 675 17.24 11.78 -21.57
CA ILE A 675 16.00 11.23 -22.14
C ILE A 675 14.90 12.29 -22.14
N ILE A 676 14.19 12.39 -23.27
CA ILE A 676 13.04 13.27 -23.44
C ILE A 676 11.78 12.51 -23.02
N PRO A 677 11.01 12.97 -22.03
CA PRO A 677 9.79 12.25 -21.60
C PRO A 677 8.79 12.03 -22.75
N LYS A 678 8.31 10.79 -22.91
CA LYS A 678 7.22 10.43 -23.83
C LYS A 678 5.89 10.30 -23.06
N PRO A 679 4.74 10.67 -23.65
CA PRO A 679 3.44 10.36 -23.05
C PRO A 679 3.21 8.84 -22.98
N PRO A 680 2.36 8.35 -22.06
CA PRO A 680 2.06 6.93 -21.96
C PRO A 680 1.50 6.36 -23.26
N LEU A 681 2.06 5.24 -23.70
CA LEU A 681 1.68 4.53 -24.92
C LEU A 681 0.38 3.74 -24.73
N GLN A 682 -0.44 3.73 -25.76
CA GLN A 682 -1.67 2.96 -25.88
C GLN A 682 -1.49 1.80 -26.87
N PRO A 683 -2.33 0.75 -26.82
CA PRO A 683 -2.24 -0.38 -27.75
C PRO A 683 -2.23 0.01 -29.23
N LYS A 684 -2.98 1.06 -29.60
CA LYS A 684 -3.04 1.58 -30.97
C LYS A 684 -1.69 2.13 -31.46
N ASP A 685 -0.88 2.71 -30.57
CA ASP A 685 0.42 3.30 -30.90
C ASP A 685 1.45 2.22 -31.26
N LEU A 686 1.17 0.96 -30.88
CA LEU A 686 1.96 -0.23 -31.18
C LEU A 686 1.42 -1.05 -32.36
N GLY A 687 0.36 -0.57 -33.03
CA GLY A 687 -0.28 -1.30 -34.13
C GLY A 687 -0.98 -2.60 -33.71
N ILE A 688 -1.38 -2.72 -32.43
CA ILE A 688 -2.08 -3.92 -31.94
C ILE A 688 -3.52 -3.93 -32.47
N LYS A 689 -3.81 -4.87 -33.39
CA LYS A 689 -5.13 -5.05 -34.02
C LYS A 689 -6.15 -5.73 -33.10
N ARG A 690 -7.45 -5.50 -33.37
CA ARG A 690 -8.63 -5.98 -32.59
C ARG A 690 -8.81 -7.50 -32.60
N ASP A 691 -8.10 -8.19 -33.47
CA ASP A 691 -8.27 -9.62 -33.81
C ASP A 691 -7.35 -10.53 -32.98
N SER A 692 -6.76 -10.00 -31.91
CA SER A 692 -5.75 -10.67 -31.09
C SER A 692 -6.37 -11.34 -29.86
N CYS A 693 -5.74 -12.42 -29.38
CA CYS A 693 -6.13 -13.17 -28.19
C CYS A 693 -6.27 -12.28 -26.93
N GLY A 694 -6.85 -12.81 -25.85
CA GLY A 694 -6.94 -12.10 -24.57
C GLY A 694 -5.57 -11.62 -24.04
N GLY A 695 -5.59 -10.57 -23.22
CA GLY A 695 -4.45 -10.13 -22.43
C GLY A 695 -4.26 -10.98 -21.17
N LEU A 696 -3.05 -10.96 -20.61
CA LEU A 696 -2.72 -11.66 -19.37
C LEU A 696 -2.27 -10.67 -18.30
N ILE A 697 -2.87 -10.73 -17.12
CA ILE A 697 -2.52 -9.90 -15.96
C ILE A 697 -2.08 -10.85 -14.83
N VAL A 698 -0.87 -10.68 -14.32
CA VAL A 698 -0.27 -11.56 -13.30
C VAL A 698 0.06 -10.75 -12.06
N VAL A 699 -0.54 -11.13 -10.92
CA VAL A 699 -0.31 -10.49 -9.63
C VAL A 699 0.12 -11.52 -8.59
N GLY A 700 1.42 -11.56 -8.29
CA GLY A 700 1.99 -12.51 -7.33
C GLY A 700 2.12 -11.99 -5.90
N SER A 701 2.22 -10.66 -5.71
CA SER A 701 2.60 -10.06 -4.41
C SER A 701 1.44 -9.86 -3.44
N TYR A 702 1.67 -10.13 -2.15
CA TYR A 702 0.80 -9.77 -1.04
C TYR A 702 1.34 -8.52 -0.31
N VAL A 703 0.90 -7.34 -0.73
CA VAL A 703 1.20 -6.04 -0.10
C VAL A 703 -0.11 -5.26 -0.01
N PRO A 704 -0.42 -4.53 1.09
CA PRO A 704 -1.69 -3.83 1.27
C PRO A 704 -2.08 -2.95 0.08
N LYS A 705 -1.13 -2.20 -0.50
CA LYS A 705 -1.34 -1.36 -1.69
C LYS A 705 -1.71 -2.19 -2.93
N THR A 706 -1.04 -3.32 -3.16
CA THR A 706 -1.40 -4.24 -4.25
C THR A 706 -2.78 -4.85 -4.02
N THR A 707 -3.17 -5.17 -2.78
CA THR A 707 -4.53 -5.66 -2.47
C THR A 707 -5.57 -4.66 -2.92
N LYS A 708 -5.44 -3.40 -2.47
CA LYS A 708 -6.37 -2.31 -2.81
C LYS A 708 -6.48 -2.09 -4.32
N GLN A 709 -5.36 -2.11 -5.03
CA GLN A 709 -5.35 -1.94 -6.48
C GLN A 709 -6.05 -3.09 -7.24
N VAL A 710 -5.99 -4.31 -6.70
CA VAL A 710 -6.70 -5.45 -7.30
C VAL A 710 -8.18 -5.45 -6.93
N GLU A 711 -8.54 -5.10 -5.71
CA GLU A 711 -9.94 -4.90 -5.30
C GLU A 711 -10.63 -3.86 -6.19
N GLU A 712 -9.95 -2.75 -6.48
CA GLU A 712 -10.46 -1.72 -7.38
C GLU A 712 -10.61 -2.22 -8.83
N LEU A 713 -9.64 -3.00 -9.32
CA LEU A 713 -9.71 -3.63 -10.64
C LEU A 713 -10.92 -4.57 -10.74
N LEU A 714 -11.14 -5.41 -9.73
CA LEU A 714 -12.25 -6.36 -9.70
C LEU A 714 -13.60 -5.64 -9.59
N SER A 715 -13.70 -4.61 -8.76
CA SER A 715 -14.91 -3.80 -8.59
C SER A 715 -15.32 -3.12 -9.90
N ARG A 716 -14.39 -2.49 -10.62
CA ARG A 716 -14.70 -1.71 -11.83
C ARG A 716 -14.72 -2.51 -13.12
N PHE A 717 -13.94 -3.59 -13.20
CA PHE A 717 -13.66 -4.29 -14.46
C PHE A 717 -13.74 -5.81 -14.35
N GLY A 718 -14.09 -6.36 -13.19
CA GLY A 718 -14.12 -7.80 -12.94
C GLY A 718 -15.08 -8.58 -13.85
N ALA A 719 -16.21 -8.00 -14.24
CA ALA A 719 -17.18 -8.65 -15.15
C ALA A 719 -16.56 -9.00 -16.52
N ASN A 720 -15.63 -8.17 -17.00
CA ASN A 720 -14.97 -8.31 -18.30
C ASN A 720 -13.70 -9.17 -18.23
N LEU A 721 -13.24 -9.52 -17.02
CA LEU A 721 -12.04 -10.31 -16.81
C LEU A 721 -12.37 -11.76 -16.46
N LYS A 722 -11.57 -12.70 -16.94
CA LYS A 722 -11.52 -14.02 -16.32
C LYS A 722 -10.59 -13.96 -15.12
N VAL A 723 -11.12 -14.11 -13.91
CA VAL A 723 -10.30 -14.20 -12.69
C VAL A 723 -9.94 -15.66 -12.41
N ILE A 724 -8.64 -15.91 -12.25
CA ILE A 724 -8.08 -17.20 -11.86
C ILE A 724 -7.29 -16.97 -10.57
N GLU A 725 -7.89 -17.35 -9.44
CA GLU A 725 -7.18 -17.39 -8.17
C GLU A 725 -6.31 -18.65 -8.10
N ILE A 726 -5.05 -18.48 -7.69
CA ILE A 726 -4.06 -19.55 -7.49
C ILE A 726 -3.90 -19.74 -5.99
N SER A 727 -4.24 -20.94 -5.51
CA SER A 727 -4.16 -21.25 -4.08
C SER A 727 -2.72 -21.35 -3.60
N VAL A 728 -2.28 -20.42 -2.72
CA VAL A 728 -0.94 -20.44 -2.13
C VAL A 728 -0.73 -21.72 -1.31
N ASP A 729 -1.75 -22.18 -0.59
CA ASP A 729 -1.70 -23.42 0.21
C ASP A 729 -1.35 -24.63 -0.65
N LYS A 730 -2.07 -24.83 -1.76
CA LYS A 730 -1.84 -25.95 -2.69
C LYS A 730 -0.46 -25.92 -3.35
N VAL A 731 0.02 -24.73 -3.73
CA VAL A 731 1.30 -24.62 -4.45
C VAL A 731 2.52 -24.62 -3.53
N SER A 732 2.38 -24.31 -2.23
CA SER A 732 3.52 -24.15 -1.31
C SER A 732 3.58 -25.14 -0.15
N MET A 733 2.45 -25.73 0.28
CA MET A 733 2.37 -26.52 1.52
C MET A 733 1.86 -27.96 1.34
N LYS A 734 1.42 -28.32 0.14
CA LYS A 734 0.80 -29.63 -0.16
C LYS A 734 1.71 -30.53 -1.00
N SER A 735 1.26 -31.75 -1.28
CA SER A 735 2.01 -32.74 -2.06
C SER A 735 2.34 -32.22 -3.46
N LEU A 736 3.37 -32.80 -4.09
CA LEU A 736 3.75 -32.46 -5.47
C LEU A 736 2.59 -32.70 -6.47
N GLU A 737 1.73 -33.69 -6.20
CA GLU A 737 0.55 -33.99 -7.00
C GLU A 737 -0.50 -32.87 -6.94
N GLU A 738 -0.79 -32.33 -5.74
CA GLU A 738 -1.74 -31.22 -5.60
C GLU A 738 -1.20 -29.92 -6.20
N ARG A 739 0.11 -29.67 -6.07
CA ARG A 739 0.78 -28.55 -6.73
C ARG A 739 0.63 -28.65 -8.25
N GLU A 740 0.91 -29.82 -8.82
CA GLU A 740 0.80 -30.05 -10.26
C GLU A 740 -0.65 -29.92 -10.74
N ALA A 741 -1.63 -30.45 -10.01
CA ALA A 741 -3.05 -30.32 -10.35
C ALA A 741 -3.51 -28.85 -10.35
N GLU A 742 -3.07 -28.03 -9.39
CA GLU A 742 -3.40 -26.61 -9.34
C GLU A 742 -2.73 -25.82 -10.48
N ILE A 743 -1.47 -26.15 -10.82
CA ILE A 743 -0.77 -25.61 -12.00
C ILE A 743 -1.54 -25.98 -13.27
N CYS A 744 -1.97 -27.24 -13.41
CA CYS A 744 -2.74 -27.74 -14.54
C CYS A 744 -4.05 -26.98 -14.74
N ARG A 745 -4.87 -26.93 -13.69
CA ARG A 745 -6.14 -26.19 -13.69
C ARG A 745 -5.95 -24.72 -14.10
N ALA A 746 -4.95 -24.05 -13.51
CA ALA A 746 -4.71 -22.64 -13.76
C ALA A 746 -4.24 -22.38 -15.20
N PHE A 747 -3.32 -23.18 -15.74
CA PHE A 747 -2.85 -23.00 -17.12
C PHE A 747 -3.97 -23.32 -18.12
N GLU A 748 -4.72 -24.41 -17.95
CA GLU A 748 -5.78 -24.81 -18.91
C GLU A 748 -6.87 -23.74 -18.98
N THR A 749 -7.27 -23.23 -17.81
CA THR A 749 -8.26 -22.15 -17.72
C THR A 749 -7.76 -20.87 -18.37
N ALA A 750 -6.49 -20.50 -18.12
CA ALA A 750 -5.90 -19.31 -18.72
C ALA A 750 -5.80 -19.44 -20.24
N ASN A 751 -5.30 -20.58 -20.73
CA ASN A 751 -5.12 -20.85 -22.15
C ASN A 751 -6.46 -20.85 -22.90
N ALA A 752 -7.51 -21.45 -22.31
CA ALA A 752 -8.87 -21.43 -22.87
C ALA A 752 -9.45 -20.01 -22.92
N SER A 753 -9.26 -19.22 -21.86
CA SER A 753 -9.82 -17.86 -21.76
C SER A 753 -9.14 -16.87 -22.69
N ILE A 754 -7.80 -16.93 -22.78
CA ILE A 754 -7.01 -16.14 -23.72
C ILE A 754 -7.37 -16.49 -25.16
N ARG A 755 -7.54 -17.78 -25.49
CA ARG A 755 -8.00 -18.24 -26.81
C ARG A 755 -9.42 -17.74 -27.13
N ALA A 756 -10.27 -17.62 -26.13
CA ALA A 756 -11.62 -17.07 -26.24
C ALA A 756 -11.66 -15.54 -26.19
N PHE A 757 -10.54 -14.85 -26.47
CA PHE A 757 -10.43 -13.38 -26.52
C PHE A 757 -10.72 -12.66 -25.18
N LYS A 758 -10.76 -13.39 -24.05
CA LYS A 758 -11.05 -12.83 -22.73
C LYS A 758 -9.78 -12.51 -21.97
N ASP A 759 -9.64 -11.25 -21.56
CA ASP A 759 -8.52 -10.82 -20.73
C ASP A 759 -8.56 -11.55 -19.38
N THR A 760 -7.42 -12.11 -18.98
CA THR A 760 -7.33 -13.05 -17.85
C THR A 760 -6.45 -12.49 -16.75
N LEU A 761 -7.01 -12.38 -15.54
CA LEU A 761 -6.31 -12.00 -14.31
C LEU A 761 -5.95 -13.26 -13.52
N MET A 762 -4.65 -13.48 -13.34
CA MET A 762 -4.09 -14.49 -12.44
C MET A 762 -3.61 -13.83 -11.16
N ILE A 763 -4.18 -14.25 -10.03
CA ILE A 763 -3.89 -13.68 -8.71
C ILE A 763 -3.59 -14.80 -7.71
N THR A 764 -2.57 -14.63 -6.87
CA THR A 764 -2.33 -15.52 -5.73
C THR A 764 -3.36 -15.28 -4.62
N SER A 765 -3.77 -16.34 -3.92
CA SER A 765 -4.74 -16.25 -2.82
C SER A 765 -4.29 -15.25 -1.75
N ARG A 766 -5.20 -14.39 -1.27
CA ARG A 766 -4.89 -13.26 -0.38
C ARG A 766 -4.77 -13.63 1.11
N LYS A 767 -4.52 -14.89 1.45
CA LYS A 767 -4.21 -15.30 2.83
C LYS A 767 -2.71 -15.12 3.04
N LEU A 768 -2.29 -14.27 3.97
CA LEU A 768 -0.88 -14.14 4.32
C LEU A 768 -0.42 -15.45 4.97
N ILE A 769 0.55 -16.11 4.35
CA ILE A 769 1.19 -17.30 4.90
C ILE A 769 2.68 -17.00 5.07
N THR A 770 3.08 -16.70 6.30
CA THR A 770 4.47 -16.45 6.67
C THR A 770 5.06 -17.68 7.37
N GLY A 771 6.29 -18.03 7.02
CA GLY A 771 7.05 -19.05 7.73
C GLY A 771 7.40 -18.60 9.16
N LYS A 772 7.82 -19.55 9.99
CA LYS A 772 8.27 -19.29 11.38
C LYS A 772 9.63 -18.60 11.41
N THR A 773 10.39 -18.68 10.31
CA THR A 773 11.66 -17.98 10.12
C THR A 773 11.67 -17.13 8.82
N PRO A 774 12.59 -16.17 8.68
CA PRO A 774 12.83 -15.46 7.42
C PRO A 774 13.13 -16.40 6.26
N GLU A 775 13.89 -17.47 6.50
CA GLU A 775 14.27 -18.47 5.50
C GLU A 775 13.07 -19.30 5.03
N GLU A 776 12.18 -19.70 5.95
CA GLU A 776 10.94 -20.39 5.60
C GLU A 776 9.99 -19.49 4.81
N SER A 777 9.92 -18.21 5.16
CA SER A 777 9.13 -17.21 4.40
C SER A 777 9.68 -17.00 3.00
N LEU A 778 11.02 -17.03 2.84
CA LEU A 778 11.68 -17.00 1.53
C LEU A 778 11.41 -18.26 0.71
N ASP A 779 11.40 -19.44 1.32
CA ASP A 779 11.09 -20.71 0.65
C ASP A 779 9.64 -20.77 0.14
N ILE A 780 8.67 -20.31 0.96
CA ILE A 780 7.27 -20.21 0.54
C ILE A 780 7.14 -19.25 -0.67
N ASN A 781 7.76 -18.07 -0.59
CA ASN A 781 7.77 -17.11 -1.70
C ASN A 781 8.38 -17.70 -2.98
N TYR A 782 9.45 -18.47 -2.85
CA TYR A 782 10.08 -19.18 -3.97
C TYR A 782 9.16 -20.25 -4.58
N LYS A 783 8.49 -21.05 -3.74
CA LYS A 783 7.51 -22.07 -4.20
C LYS A 783 6.33 -21.44 -4.93
N VAL A 784 5.82 -20.30 -4.44
CA VAL A 784 4.73 -19.57 -5.10
C VAL A 784 5.18 -18.97 -6.43
N SER A 785 6.36 -18.31 -6.45
CA SER A 785 6.90 -17.71 -7.67
C SER A 785 7.20 -18.76 -8.74
N SER A 786 7.80 -19.89 -8.35
CA SER A 786 8.05 -21.00 -9.28
C SER A 786 6.76 -21.58 -9.87
N ALA A 787 5.69 -21.72 -9.08
CA ALA A 787 4.41 -22.20 -9.60
C ALA A 787 3.81 -21.23 -10.62
N LEU A 788 3.84 -19.93 -10.35
CA LEU A 788 3.41 -18.89 -11.31
C LEU A 788 4.21 -18.96 -12.61
N VAL A 789 5.53 -19.11 -12.50
CA VAL A 789 6.43 -19.28 -13.65
C VAL A 789 6.06 -20.52 -14.45
N ASP A 790 5.82 -21.66 -13.80
CA ASP A 790 5.47 -22.92 -14.47
C ASP A 790 4.12 -22.83 -15.18
N ILE A 791 3.12 -22.18 -14.57
CA ILE A 791 1.82 -21.94 -15.20
C ILE A 791 2.00 -21.12 -16.48
N ILE A 792 2.68 -19.97 -16.39
CA ILE A 792 2.85 -19.06 -17.54
C ILE A 792 3.71 -19.72 -18.63
N ARG A 793 4.72 -20.50 -18.25
CA ARG A 793 5.54 -21.27 -19.19
C ARG A 793 4.73 -22.29 -19.98
N ARG A 794 3.61 -22.79 -19.45
CA ARG A 794 2.70 -23.73 -20.13
C ARG A 794 1.59 -23.06 -20.96
N ILE A 795 1.43 -21.74 -20.87
CA ILE A 795 0.47 -21.01 -21.72
C ILE A 795 1.05 -20.92 -23.12
N ASP A 796 0.44 -21.59 -24.09
CA ASP A 796 0.96 -21.66 -25.47
C ASP A 796 0.33 -20.62 -26.39
N ILE A 797 -0.84 -20.10 -26.05
CA ILE A 797 -1.47 -19.02 -26.79
C ILE A 797 -0.78 -17.70 -26.45
N ARG A 798 -0.28 -17.00 -27.48
CA ARG A 798 0.36 -15.68 -27.35
C ARG A 798 -0.67 -14.65 -26.86
N PRO A 799 -0.51 -14.08 -25.64
CA PRO A 799 -1.39 -13.01 -25.16
C PRO A 799 -1.20 -11.72 -25.97
N ARG A 800 -2.23 -10.87 -26.03
CA ARG A 800 -2.15 -9.54 -26.67
C ARG A 800 -1.17 -8.61 -25.95
N TYR A 801 -1.16 -8.68 -24.63
CA TYR A 801 -0.23 -7.98 -23.75
C TYR A 801 -0.08 -8.79 -22.46
N ILE A 802 0.98 -8.53 -21.72
CA ILE A 802 1.20 -9.11 -20.39
C ILE A 802 1.44 -7.98 -19.40
N ILE A 803 0.63 -7.88 -18.35
CA ILE A 803 0.89 -7.02 -17.19
C ILE A 803 1.40 -7.91 -16.07
N ALA A 804 2.62 -7.67 -15.59
CA ALA A 804 3.14 -8.32 -14.39
C ALA A 804 3.26 -7.30 -13.27
N LYS A 805 2.65 -7.57 -12.12
CA LYS A 805 2.68 -6.65 -10.97
C LYS A 805 3.54 -7.18 -9.83
N GLY A 806 4.48 -6.33 -9.40
CA GLY A 806 5.44 -6.61 -8.33
C GLY A 806 6.84 -6.86 -8.89
N GLY A 807 7.88 -6.43 -8.16
CA GLY A 807 9.27 -6.53 -8.62
C GLY A 807 9.70 -7.96 -8.93
N ILE A 808 9.61 -8.86 -7.95
CA ILE A 808 10.01 -10.27 -8.13
C ILE A 808 9.15 -10.96 -9.20
N THR A 809 7.82 -10.79 -9.14
CA THR A 809 6.91 -11.38 -10.11
C THR A 809 7.22 -10.92 -11.55
N SER A 810 7.51 -9.64 -11.75
CA SER A 810 7.84 -9.15 -13.10
C SER A 810 9.17 -9.72 -13.59
N SER A 811 10.16 -9.85 -12.72
CA SER A 811 11.46 -10.41 -13.09
C SER A 811 11.32 -11.88 -13.49
N ASP A 812 10.69 -12.67 -12.64
CA ASP A 812 10.57 -14.12 -12.83
C ASP A 812 9.71 -14.46 -14.05
N VAL A 813 8.65 -13.69 -14.31
CA VAL A 813 7.82 -13.87 -15.51
C VAL A 813 8.63 -13.56 -16.78
N ALA A 814 9.35 -12.44 -16.84
CA ALA A 814 10.15 -12.09 -18.02
C ALA A 814 11.29 -13.09 -18.26
N THR A 815 12.08 -13.39 -17.23
CA THR A 815 13.33 -14.16 -17.35
C THR A 815 13.11 -15.67 -17.34
N LYS A 816 12.24 -16.20 -16.48
CA LYS A 816 12.08 -17.66 -16.28
C LYS A 816 10.88 -18.24 -17.00
N ALA A 817 9.77 -17.51 -17.08
CA ALA A 817 8.56 -18.00 -17.75
C ALA A 817 8.62 -17.75 -19.26
N LEU A 818 8.90 -16.50 -19.65
CA LEU A 818 8.99 -16.08 -21.06
C LEU A 818 10.38 -16.27 -21.67
N LYS A 819 11.40 -16.60 -20.85
CA LYS A 819 12.78 -16.83 -21.28
C LYS A 819 13.38 -15.67 -22.09
N ALA A 820 12.97 -14.44 -21.80
CA ALA A 820 13.53 -13.26 -22.45
C ALA A 820 14.98 -13.09 -22.00
N LYS A 821 15.92 -13.07 -22.96
CA LYS A 821 17.34 -12.76 -22.77
C LYS A 821 17.59 -11.27 -22.89
N SER A 822 16.76 -10.60 -23.70
CA SER A 822 16.77 -9.18 -23.94
C SER A 822 15.36 -8.61 -24.07
N ALA A 823 15.20 -7.34 -23.73
CA ALA A 823 13.99 -6.58 -23.98
C ALA A 823 14.34 -5.12 -24.29
N THR A 824 13.50 -4.46 -25.09
CA THR A 824 13.64 -3.02 -25.35
C THR A 824 12.58 -2.27 -24.57
N VAL A 825 12.96 -1.29 -23.75
CA VAL A 825 12.00 -0.39 -23.10
C VAL A 825 11.51 0.59 -24.16
N ILE A 826 10.27 0.48 -24.62
CA ILE A 826 9.74 1.32 -25.71
C ILE A 826 9.01 2.56 -25.21
N GLY A 827 8.67 2.60 -23.92
CA GLY A 827 8.00 3.72 -23.28
C GLY A 827 7.36 3.32 -21.96
N GLN A 828 6.23 3.94 -21.63
CA GLN A 828 5.49 3.70 -20.40
C GLN A 828 4.02 3.42 -20.70
N ALA A 829 3.37 2.54 -19.94
CA ALA A 829 1.91 2.34 -20.01
C ALA A 829 1.13 3.32 -19.10
N LEU A 830 1.81 3.87 -18.10
CA LEU A 830 1.37 4.92 -17.18
C LEU A 830 2.65 5.59 -16.64
N PRO A 831 2.66 6.86 -16.21
CA PRO A 831 3.85 7.46 -15.61
C PRO A 831 4.44 6.58 -14.50
N GLY A 832 5.71 6.17 -14.66
CA GLY A 832 6.38 5.25 -13.73
C GLY A 832 6.00 3.76 -13.86
N VAL A 833 5.32 3.35 -14.94
CA VAL A 833 5.01 1.95 -15.28
C VAL A 833 5.64 1.64 -16.65
N PRO A 834 6.84 1.06 -16.68
CA PRO A 834 7.57 0.84 -17.94
C PRO A 834 6.93 -0.25 -18.80
N LEU A 835 7.10 -0.07 -20.11
CA LEU A 835 6.60 -0.94 -21.16
C LEU A 835 7.78 -1.50 -21.95
N TRP A 836 7.92 -2.82 -21.91
CA TRP A 836 8.97 -3.55 -22.60
C TRP A 836 8.41 -4.24 -23.85
N GLN A 837 9.24 -4.34 -24.88
CA GLN A 837 9.06 -5.22 -26.00
C GLN A 837 10.06 -6.36 -25.89
N LEU A 838 9.58 -7.59 -25.70
CA LEU A 838 10.44 -8.75 -25.53
C LEU A 838 11.16 -9.10 -26.84
N GLY A 839 12.42 -9.54 -26.71
CA GLY A 839 13.26 -9.92 -27.84
C GLY A 839 12.76 -11.15 -28.61
N PRO A 840 13.31 -11.40 -29.81
CA PRO A 840 12.92 -12.50 -30.71
C PRO A 840 13.13 -13.90 -30.11
N GLU A 841 14.00 -14.02 -29.10
CA GLU A 841 14.31 -15.27 -28.40
C GLU A 841 13.28 -15.66 -27.33
N SER A 842 12.41 -14.73 -26.93
CA SER A 842 11.39 -14.97 -25.90
C SER A 842 10.28 -15.91 -26.41
N LYS A 843 9.55 -16.56 -25.49
CA LYS A 843 8.41 -17.45 -25.84
C LYS A 843 7.35 -16.73 -26.68
N HIS A 844 7.14 -15.45 -26.43
CA HIS A 844 6.20 -14.62 -27.15
C HIS A 844 6.91 -13.36 -27.68
N PRO A 845 7.63 -13.49 -28.81
CA PRO A 845 8.38 -12.38 -29.39
C PRO A 845 7.54 -11.14 -29.62
N SER A 846 8.09 -9.96 -29.31
CA SER A 846 7.44 -8.66 -29.51
C SER A 846 6.13 -8.47 -28.75
N VAL A 847 5.78 -9.34 -27.79
CA VAL A 847 4.64 -9.10 -26.92
C VAL A 847 4.91 -7.85 -26.05
N PRO A 848 3.96 -6.91 -25.94
CA PRO A 848 4.04 -5.83 -24.98
C PRO A 848 4.02 -6.39 -23.56
N TYR A 849 5.11 -6.15 -22.83
CA TYR A 849 5.32 -6.60 -21.46
C TYR A 849 5.36 -5.40 -20.53
N ILE A 850 4.28 -5.21 -19.77
CA ILE A 850 4.09 -4.09 -18.85
C ILE A 850 4.58 -4.51 -17.48
N VAL A 851 5.68 -3.91 -17.03
CA VAL A 851 6.24 -4.11 -15.70
C VAL A 851 5.54 -3.13 -14.76
N PHE A 852 4.65 -3.62 -13.91
CA PHE A 852 3.89 -2.79 -12.99
C PHE A 852 4.54 -2.80 -11.60
N PRO A 853 5.20 -1.70 -11.16
CA PRO A 853 5.89 -1.66 -9.89
C PRO A 853 4.93 -1.80 -8.69
N GLY A 854 5.42 -2.36 -7.59
CA GLY A 854 4.60 -2.57 -6.39
C GLY A 854 4.15 -1.26 -5.72
N ASN A 855 4.95 -0.21 -5.83
CA ASN A 855 4.81 1.03 -5.07
C ASN A 855 4.32 2.24 -5.91
N VAL A 856 4.07 2.07 -7.21
CA VAL A 856 3.66 3.15 -8.13
C VAL A 856 2.13 3.20 -8.31
N GLY A 857 1.63 4.43 -8.50
CA GLY A 857 0.22 4.72 -8.78
C GLY A 857 -0.66 4.81 -7.53
N ASN A 858 -1.87 5.37 -7.70
CA ASN A 858 -2.95 5.35 -6.70
C ASN A 858 -3.70 4.00 -6.76
N ASN A 859 -4.77 3.84 -5.98
CA ASN A 859 -5.54 2.58 -5.94
C ASN A 859 -6.19 2.24 -7.30
N GLU A 860 -6.43 3.24 -8.17
CA GLU A 860 -7.07 3.04 -9.48
C GLU A 860 -6.08 2.70 -10.60
N ALA A 861 -4.78 2.85 -10.38
CA ALA A 861 -3.78 2.81 -11.43
C ALA A 861 -3.75 1.47 -12.21
N LEU A 862 -3.89 0.34 -11.51
CA LEU A 862 -3.94 -0.97 -12.16
C LEU A 862 -5.22 -1.13 -12.99
N ALA A 863 -6.36 -0.70 -12.46
CA ALA A 863 -7.65 -0.71 -13.17
C ALA A 863 -7.59 0.15 -14.44
N LYS A 864 -6.96 1.32 -14.36
CA LYS A 864 -6.77 2.21 -15.51
C LYS A 864 -5.94 1.56 -16.60
N VAL A 865 -4.76 1.00 -16.26
CA VAL A 865 -3.91 0.32 -17.26
C VAL A 865 -4.62 -0.90 -17.84
N ALA A 866 -5.22 -1.75 -17.00
CA ALA A 866 -5.96 -2.91 -17.47
C ALA A 866 -7.08 -2.51 -18.44
N LYS A 867 -7.88 -1.47 -18.13
CA LYS A 867 -8.95 -0.97 -18.99
C LYS A 867 -8.43 -0.39 -20.31
N THR A 868 -7.35 0.40 -20.28
CA THR A 868 -6.77 1.01 -21.49
C THR A 868 -6.17 -0.03 -22.43
N TRP A 869 -5.63 -1.11 -21.88
CA TRP A 869 -5.00 -2.19 -22.65
C TRP A 869 -5.96 -3.33 -22.98
N ALA A 870 -7.09 -3.38 -22.28
CA ALA A 870 -8.17 -4.29 -22.58
C ALA A 870 -8.77 -4.02 -23.96
N ARG A 871 -9.49 -5.01 -24.46
CA ARG A 871 -10.24 -4.85 -25.69
C ARG A 871 -11.26 -3.72 -25.47
N PRO A 872 -11.34 -2.71 -26.35
CA PRO A 872 -12.42 -1.74 -26.26
C PRO A 872 -13.76 -2.49 -26.38
N PRO A 873 -14.77 -2.12 -25.58
CA PRO A 873 -16.08 -2.72 -25.70
C PRO A 873 -16.64 -2.48 -27.12
N ARG A 874 -17.57 -3.35 -27.55
CA ARG A 874 -18.36 -3.15 -28.76
C ARG A 874 -18.96 -1.74 -28.77
N CYS A 875 -18.97 -1.07 -29.92
CA CYS A 875 -19.62 0.23 -30.07
C CYS A 875 -21.10 0.11 -29.72
N SER A 876 -21.69 1.10 -29.06
CA SER A 876 -23.14 1.09 -28.82
C SER A 876 -23.90 1.47 -30.09
N THR A 877 -25.14 0.99 -30.24
CA THR A 877 -26.01 1.41 -31.36
C THR A 877 -26.20 2.93 -31.36
N LYS A 878 -26.24 3.56 -30.19
CA LYS A 878 -26.31 5.02 -30.06
C LYS A 878 -25.12 5.72 -30.72
N GLN A 879 -23.91 5.25 -30.42
CA GLN A 879 -22.70 5.80 -31.03
C GLN A 879 -22.71 5.65 -32.55
N LEU A 880 -23.17 4.50 -33.06
CA LEU A 880 -23.31 4.27 -34.50
C LEU A 880 -24.23 5.31 -35.16
N LEU A 881 -25.41 5.56 -34.57
CA LEU A 881 -26.37 6.51 -35.11
C LEU A 881 -25.89 7.97 -34.97
N ASP A 882 -25.23 8.33 -33.88
CA ASP A 882 -24.62 9.67 -33.70
C ASP A 882 -23.52 9.95 -34.73
N ASP A 883 -22.70 8.93 -35.07
CA ASP A 883 -21.66 9.04 -36.08
C ASP A 883 -22.25 9.12 -37.49
N ALA A 884 -23.36 8.41 -37.75
CA ALA A 884 -24.16 8.54 -38.97
C ALA A 884 -24.77 9.94 -39.12
N GLU A 885 -25.28 10.52 -38.03
CA GLU A 885 -25.81 11.89 -37.99
C GLU A 885 -24.75 12.92 -38.34
N LYS A 886 -23.56 12.84 -37.71
CA LYS A 886 -22.43 13.73 -38.02
C LYS A 886 -21.91 13.53 -39.44
N GLY A 887 -21.94 12.29 -39.94
CA GLY A 887 -21.40 11.91 -41.23
C GLY A 887 -22.36 12.10 -42.40
N GLY A 888 -23.65 12.38 -42.15
CA GLY A 888 -24.68 12.54 -43.17
C GLY A 888 -24.94 11.27 -43.98
N TYR A 889 -24.91 10.09 -43.34
CA TYR A 889 -25.21 8.80 -43.97
C TYR A 889 -26.23 8.00 -43.13
N ALA A 890 -26.68 6.87 -43.64
CA ALA A 890 -27.53 5.94 -42.89
C ALA A 890 -26.89 4.56 -42.77
N ILE A 891 -27.23 3.83 -41.71
CA ILE A 891 -26.72 2.49 -41.43
C ILE A 891 -27.79 1.46 -41.80
N GLY A 892 -27.37 0.41 -42.51
CA GLY A 892 -28.24 -0.73 -42.81
C GLY A 892 -28.39 -1.66 -41.60
N ALA A 893 -29.63 -1.93 -41.23
CA ALA A 893 -29.99 -3.01 -40.31
C ALA A 893 -30.54 -4.19 -41.09
N PHE A 894 -29.85 -5.32 -41.05
CA PHE A 894 -30.10 -6.46 -41.93
C PHE A 894 -30.64 -7.65 -41.14
N ASN A 895 -31.82 -8.14 -41.52
CA ASN A 895 -32.42 -9.29 -40.86
C ASN A 895 -31.59 -10.56 -41.10
N VAL A 896 -31.27 -11.27 -40.03
CA VAL A 896 -30.53 -12.54 -40.08
C VAL A 896 -31.36 -13.69 -39.50
N TYR A 897 -31.23 -14.87 -40.12
CA TYR A 897 -32.01 -16.07 -39.76
C TYR A 897 -31.12 -17.24 -39.33
N ASN A 898 -29.84 -17.21 -39.70
CA ASN A 898 -28.89 -18.29 -39.54
C ASN A 898 -27.45 -17.75 -39.58
N MET A 899 -26.48 -18.65 -39.40
CA MET A 899 -25.05 -18.31 -39.43
C MET A 899 -24.62 -17.70 -40.77
N GLU A 900 -25.20 -18.15 -41.88
CA GLU A 900 -24.90 -17.65 -43.22
C GLU A 900 -25.27 -16.18 -43.38
N GLY A 901 -26.45 -15.77 -42.88
CA GLY A 901 -26.86 -14.37 -42.89
C GLY A 901 -25.93 -13.50 -42.05
N VAL A 902 -25.57 -13.99 -40.85
CA VAL A 902 -24.63 -13.30 -39.96
C VAL A 902 -23.27 -13.10 -40.64
N GLU A 903 -22.69 -14.17 -41.19
CA GLU A 903 -21.41 -14.11 -41.89
C GLU A 903 -21.46 -13.24 -43.14
N ALA A 904 -22.58 -13.22 -43.88
CA ALA A 904 -22.74 -12.37 -45.06
C ALA A 904 -22.72 -10.88 -44.70
N VAL A 905 -23.42 -10.47 -43.63
CA VAL A 905 -23.42 -9.08 -43.14
C VAL A 905 -22.02 -8.68 -42.68
N ILE A 906 -21.35 -9.51 -41.86
CA ILE A 906 -19.98 -9.23 -41.41
C ILE A 906 -19.03 -9.12 -42.59
N SER A 907 -19.07 -10.07 -43.52
CA SER A 907 -18.16 -10.09 -44.67
C SER A 907 -18.37 -8.88 -45.59
N ALA A 908 -19.62 -8.47 -45.83
CA ALA A 908 -19.93 -7.26 -46.59
C ALA A 908 -19.40 -6.01 -45.87
N ALA A 909 -19.72 -5.87 -44.58
CA ALA A 909 -19.33 -4.72 -43.77
C ALA A 909 -17.80 -4.54 -43.71
N GLU A 910 -17.05 -5.62 -43.52
CA GLU A 910 -15.58 -5.58 -43.50
C GLU A 910 -14.99 -5.28 -44.89
N THR A 911 -15.58 -5.85 -45.96
CA THR A 911 -15.12 -5.59 -47.34
C THR A 911 -15.30 -4.12 -47.70
N GLU A 912 -16.45 -3.54 -47.35
CA GLU A 912 -16.79 -2.14 -47.68
C GLU A 912 -16.28 -1.13 -46.63
N SER A 913 -15.63 -1.59 -45.56
CA SER A 913 -15.29 -0.74 -44.40
C SER A 913 -16.51 0.09 -43.94
N SER A 914 -17.65 -0.56 -43.76
CA SER A 914 -18.94 0.05 -43.42
C SER A 914 -19.41 -0.40 -42.03
N PRO A 915 -20.01 0.50 -41.21
CA PRO A 915 -20.79 0.06 -40.06
C PRO A 915 -22.06 -0.69 -40.51
N ALA A 916 -22.56 -1.61 -39.67
CA ALA A 916 -23.82 -2.34 -39.93
C ALA A 916 -24.50 -2.80 -38.64
N ILE A 917 -25.79 -3.13 -38.72
CA ILE A 917 -26.56 -3.70 -37.61
C ILE A 917 -27.05 -5.10 -38.00
N LEU A 918 -26.72 -6.10 -37.19
CA LEU A 918 -27.28 -7.45 -37.27
C LEU A 918 -28.65 -7.43 -36.60
N GLN A 919 -29.71 -7.66 -37.37
CA GLN A 919 -31.08 -7.51 -36.89
C GLN A 919 -31.77 -8.87 -36.75
N ILE A 920 -32.40 -9.12 -35.59
CA ILE A 920 -33.13 -10.36 -35.32
C ILE A 920 -34.61 -10.02 -35.17
N HIS A 921 -35.43 -10.55 -36.09
CA HIS A 921 -36.89 -10.48 -36.05
C HIS A 921 -37.46 -11.55 -35.09
N PRO A 922 -38.64 -11.37 -34.45
CA PRO A 922 -39.21 -12.36 -33.53
C PRO A 922 -39.42 -13.74 -34.16
N GLY A 923 -39.75 -13.79 -35.45
CA GLY A 923 -39.83 -15.04 -36.22
C GLY A 923 -38.48 -15.78 -36.29
N SER A 924 -37.38 -15.05 -36.54
CA SER A 924 -36.02 -15.61 -36.54
C SER A 924 -35.58 -16.05 -35.15
N LEU A 925 -35.93 -15.29 -34.11
CA LEU A 925 -35.61 -15.64 -32.73
C LEU A 925 -36.34 -16.90 -32.29
N LYS A 926 -37.61 -17.08 -32.69
CA LYS A 926 -38.40 -18.26 -32.38
C LYS A 926 -37.80 -19.54 -32.98
N GLU A 927 -37.30 -19.48 -34.21
CA GLU A 927 -36.68 -20.63 -34.90
C GLU A 927 -35.22 -20.85 -34.47
N GLY A 928 -34.42 -19.78 -34.37
CA GLY A 928 -32.98 -19.86 -34.09
C GLY A 928 -32.61 -19.89 -32.60
N GLY A 929 -33.48 -19.40 -31.73
CA GLY A 929 -33.31 -19.34 -30.28
C GLY A 929 -32.04 -18.60 -29.80
N LEU A 930 -31.65 -18.89 -28.56
CA LEU A 930 -30.41 -18.39 -27.96
C LEU A 930 -29.13 -18.66 -28.80
N PRO A 931 -28.99 -19.79 -29.51
CA PRO A 931 -27.83 -20.01 -30.39
C PRO A 931 -27.68 -18.96 -31.48
N LEU A 932 -28.78 -18.51 -32.11
CA LEU A 932 -28.73 -17.46 -33.14
C LEU A 932 -28.27 -16.12 -32.54
N VAL A 933 -28.80 -15.75 -31.37
CA VAL A 933 -28.38 -14.53 -30.65
C VAL A 933 -26.90 -14.60 -30.32
N SER A 934 -26.45 -15.72 -29.76
CA SER A 934 -25.04 -15.95 -29.41
C SER A 934 -24.12 -15.89 -30.64
N CYS A 935 -24.59 -16.39 -31.78
CA CYS A 935 -23.88 -16.30 -33.06
C CYS A 935 -23.72 -14.83 -33.49
N CYS A 936 -24.79 -14.04 -33.44
CA CYS A 936 -24.76 -12.61 -33.77
C CYS A 936 -23.82 -11.82 -32.85
N LEU A 937 -23.93 -12.02 -31.52
CA LEU A 937 -23.07 -11.34 -30.54
C LEU A 937 -21.59 -11.69 -30.75
N SER A 938 -21.28 -12.99 -30.90
CA SER A 938 -19.92 -13.46 -31.13
C SER A 938 -19.34 -12.94 -32.45
N ALA A 939 -20.16 -12.85 -33.50
CA ALA A 939 -19.75 -12.30 -34.79
C ALA A 939 -19.51 -10.79 -34.73
N ALA A 940 -20.43 -10.03 -34.13
CA ALA A 940 -20.29 -8.60 -33.91
C ALA A 940 -19.05 -8.27 -33.05
N ASP A 941 -18.82 -9.05 -31.99
CA ASP A 941 -17.63 -8.92 -31.16
C ASP A 941 -16.34 -9.15 -31.95
N ARG A 942 -16.33 -10.00 -32.98
CA ARG A 942 -15.13 -10.33 -33.76
C ARG A 942 -14.91 -9.43 -34.98
N ALA A 943 -15.90 -8.63 -35.36
CA ALA A 943 -15.85 -7.79 -36.55
C ALA A 943 -14.74 -6.74 -36.47
N GLN A 944 -14.07 -6.50 -37.60
CA GLN A 944 -13.05 -5.45 -37.72
C GLN A 944 -13.66 -4.05 -37.82
N VAL A 945 -14.92 -3.97 -38.25
CA VAL A 945 -15.71 -2.74 -38.40
C VAL A 945 -16.79 -2.63 -37.30
N PRO A 946 -17.35 -1.44 -37.04
CA PRO A 946 -18.41 -1.26 -36.05
C PRO A 946 -19.69 -2.04 -36.40
N ILE A 947 -20.05 -3.02 -35.56
CA ILE A 947 -21.26 -3.86 -35.71
C ILE A 947 -22.02 -3.94 -34.39
N THR A 948 -23.34 -3.77 -34.43
CA THR A 948 -24.23 -3.99 -33.28
C THR A 948 -25.32 -5.02 -33.57
N VAL A 949 -25.96 -5.52 -32.53
CA VAL A 949 -27.06 -6.49 -32.61
C VAL A 949 -28.36 -5.86 -32.10
N HIS A 950 -29.39 -5.92 -32.93
CA HIS A 950 -30.70 -5.29 -32.70
C HIS A 950 -31.82 -6.34 -32.66
N PHE A 951 -32.73 -6.22 -31.69
CA PHE A 951 -33.98 -6.98 -31.65
C PHE A 951 -35.11 -6.13 -32.23
N ASP A 952 -35.67 -6.56 -33.36
CA ASP A 952 -36.67 -5.82 -34.14
C ASP A 952 -38.10 -6.25 -33.75
N HIS A 953 -39.08 -5.37 -33.94
CA HIS A 953 -40.52 -5.66 -33.76
C HIS A 953 -40.90 -6.36 -32.44
N GLY A 954 -40.31 -5.94 -31.31
CA GLY A 954 -40.68 -6.44 -29.99
C GLY A 954 -42.09 -5.97 -29.61
N SER A 955 -43.10 -6.81 -29.86
CA SER A 955 -44.51 -6.53 -29.54
C SER A 955 -44.93 -7.09 -28.17
N SER A 956 -44.33 -8.19 -27.73
CA SER A 956 -44.57 -8.76 -26.40
C SER A 956 -43.62 -8.18 -25.34
N LYS A 957 -44.16 -7.87 -24.16
CA LYS A 957 -43.34 -7.46 -23.00
C LYS A 957 -42.38 -8.56 -22.57
N SER A 958 -42.76 -9.83 -22.63
CA SER A 958 -41.88 -10.95 -22.26
C SER A 958 -40.63 -10.98 -23.13
N ASP A 959 -40.81 -10.84 -24.43
CA ASP A 959 -39.75 -11.01 -25.41
C ASP A 959 -38.76 -9.85 -25.34
N LEU A 960 -39.24 -8.64 -25.04
CA LEU A 960 -38.39 -7.49 -24.77
C LEU A 960 -37.61 -7.62 -23.47
N LEU A 961 -38.23 -8.13 -22.39
CA LEU A 961 -37.51 -8.38 -21.14
C LEU A 961 -36.42 -9.43 -21.32
N ASP A 962 -36.73 -10.51 -22.05
CA ASP A 962 -35.74 -11.52 -22.40
C ASP A 962 -34.62 -10.91 -23.25
N ALA A 963 -34.95 -10.13 -24.29
CA ALA A 963 -33.95 -9.47 -25.14
C ALA A 963 -33.01 -8.53 -24.34
N LEU A 964 -33.53 -7.80 -23.34
CA LEU A 964 -32.72 -6.97 -22.44
C LEU A 964 -31.72 -7.76 -21.58
N GLU A 965 -31.96 -9.06 -21.36
CA GLU A 965 -31.05 -9.96 -20.64
C GLU A 965 -30.12 -10.76 -21.58
N LEU A 966 -30.48 -10.90 -22.85
CA LEU A 966 -29.75 -11.73 -23.82
C LEU A 966 -28.54 -11.05 -24.46
N GLY A 967 -28.25 -9.78 -24.14
CA GLY A 967 -27.02 -9.07 -24.56
C GLY A 967 -27.13 -8.26 -25.86
N PHE A 968 -28.35 -7.95 -26.31
CA PHE A 968 -28.59 -7.04 -27.44
C PHE A 968 -28.08 -5.62 -27.13
N ASP A 969 -27.60 -4.90 -28.17
CA ASP A 969 -27.18 -3.49 -28.03
C ASP A 969 -28.36 -2.52 -28.10
N SER A 970 -29.44 -2.97 -28.75
CA SER A 970 -30.63 -2.17 -28.98
C SER A 970 -31.85 -3.06 -29.18
N VAL A 971 -33.02 -2.53 -28.80
CA VAL A 971 -34.31 -3.21 -28.96
C VAL A 971 -35.33 -2.24 -29.54
N MET A 972 -36.26 -2.76 -30.33
CA MET A 972 -37.41 -2.03 -30.82
C MET A 972 -38.65 -2.38 -30.00
N ALA A 973 -39.21 -1.39 -29.29
CA ALA A 973 -40.50 -1.49 -28.63
C ALA A 973 -41.62 -1.14 -29.62
N ASP A 974 -42.25 -2.17 -30.19
CA ASP A 974 -43.31 -2.02 -31.19
C ASP A 974 -44.70 -2.06 -30.53
N GLY A 975 -45.16 -0.89 -30.10
CA GLY A 975 -46.52 -0.64 -29.62
C GLY A 975 -47.47 -0.08 -30.67
N SER A 976 -47.12 -0.12 -31.97
CA SER A 976 -47.86 0.53 -33.07
C SER A 976 -49.32 0.06 -33.21
N HIS A 977 -49.60 -1.17 -32.77
CA HIS A 977 -50.93 -1.78 -32.76
C HIS A 977 -51.80 -1.31 -31.59
N LEU A 978 -51.22 -0.69 -30.56
CA LEU A 978 -51.92 -0.20 -29.37
C LEU A 978 -52.50 1.22 -29.59
N PRO A 979 -53.53 1.62 -28.83
CA PRO A 979 -53.93 3.02 -28.71
C PRO A 979 -52.73 3.91 -28.30
N PHE A 980 -52.71 5.16 -28.75
CA PHE A 980 -51.55 6.04 -28.59
C PHE A 980 -51.05 6.18 -27.14
N ASP A 981 -51.94 6.42 -26.16
CA ASP A 981 -51.54 6.54 -24.76
C ASP A 981 -51.05 5.20 -24.17
N GLU A 982 -51.57 4.06 -24.65
CA GLU A 982 -51.07 2.73 -24.26
C GLU A 982 -49.69 2.43 -24.86
N ASN A 983 -49.44 2.85 -26.11
CA ASN A 983 -48.11 2.77 -26.73
C ASN A 983 -47.09 3.60 -25.92
N ILE A 984 -47.45 4.83 -25.50
CA ILE A 984 -46.59 5.64 -24.60
C ILE A 984 -46.26 4.85 -23.32
N MET A 985 -47.26 4.30 -22.64
CA MET A 985 -47.03 3.55 -21.40
C MET A 985 -46.17 2.29 -21.63
N TYR A 986 -46.41 1.57 -22.72
CA TYR A 986 -45.65 0.39 -23.11
C TYR A 986 -44.18 0.72 -23.37
N THR A 987 -43.92 1.69 -24.24
CA THR A 987 -42.57 2.07 -24.65
C THR A 987 -41.80 2.75 -23.52
N LYS A 988 -42.44 3.58 -22.70
CA LYS A 988 -41.83 4.22 -21.52
C LYS A 988 -41.34 3.19 -20.50
N PHE A 989 -42.09 2.10 -20.31
CA PHE A 989 -41.72 1.01 -19.40
C PHE A 989 -40.42 0.32 -19.87
N ILE A 990 -40.34 -0.02 -21.16
CA ILE A 990 -39.14 -0.66 -21.74
C ILE A 990 -37.96 0.29 -21.78
N SER A 991 -38.17 1.55 -22.18
CA SER A 991 -37.16 2.61 -22.21
C SER A 991 -36.49 2.82 -20.83
N SER A 992 -37.27 2.83 -19.75
CA SER A 992 -36.75 2.98 -18.39
C SER A 992 -35.81 1.83 -18.00
N LEU A 993 -36.17 0.59 -18.33
CA LEU A 993 -35.35 -0.60 -18.04
C LEU A 993 -34.09 -0.67 -18.90
N ALA A 994 -34.21 -0.32 -20.19
CA ALA A 994 -33.10 -0.30 -21.12
C ALA A 994 -32.07 0.78 -20.75
N CYS A 995 -32.53 1.94 -20.26
CA CYS A 995 -31.68 3.04 -19.81
C CYS A 995 -30.75 2.62 -18.65
N GLU A 996 -31.22 1.81 -17.70
CA GLU A 996 -30.39 1.29 -16.60
C GLU A 996 -29.25 0.39 -17.09
N LYS A 997 -29.45 -0.29 -18.23
CA LYS A 997 -28.49 -1.20 -18.86
C LYS A 997 -27.66 -0.55 -19.98
N GLY A 998 -27.95 0.71 -20.34
CA GLY A 998 -27.31 1.42 -21.44
C GLY A 998 -27.66 0.86 -22.83
N ILE A 999 -28.82 0.22 -22.98
CA ILE A 999 -29.33 -0.35 -24.23
C ILE A 999 -30.18 0.71 -24.95
N LEU A 1000 -29.97 0.89 -26.25
CA LEU A 1000 -30.73 1.85 -27.06
C LEU A 1000 -32.15 1.34 -27.33
N VAL A 1001 -33.15 2.22 -27.19
CA VAL A 1001 -34.55 1.89 -27.53
C VAL A 1001 -34.99 2.61 -28.79
N GLU A 1002 -35.36 1.81 -29.79
CA GLU A 1002 -36.14 2.22 -30.95
C GLU A 1002 -37.63 2.01 -30.67
N ALA A 1003 -38.49 2.89 -31.17
CA ALA A 1003 -39.93 2.69 -31.08
C ALA A 1003 -40.63 3.08 -32.38
N GLU A 1004 -41.71 2.36 -32.69
CA GLU A 1004 -42.55 2.66 -33.86
C GLU A 1004 -43.72 3.57 -33.49
N LEU A 1005 -43.91 4.62 -34.29
CA LEU A 1005 -45.07 5.49 -34.20
C LEU A 1005 -45.71 5.67 -35.56
N GLY A 1006 -46.99 5.32 -35.65
CA GLY A 1006 -47.67 5.05 -36.92
C GLY A 1006 -47.94 3.55 -37.03
N ARG A 1007 -48.25 3.07 -38.23
CA ARG A 1007 -48.32 1.62 -38.51
C ARG A 1007 -48.13 1.36 -40.00
N LEU A 1008 -47.18 0.49 -40.35
CA LEU A 1008 -46.87 0.14 -41.74
C LEU A 1008 -47.75 -1.00 -42.25
N SER A 1009 -48.24 -0.90 -43.49
CA SER A 1009 -48.90 -2.02 -44.19
C SER A 1009 -47.91 -2.95 -44.87
N GLY A 1010 -48.33 -4.19 -45.14
CA GLY A 1010 -47.55 -5.19 -45.87
C GLY A 1010 -47.24 -6.41 -45.02
N THR A 1011 -46.41 -7.32 -45.56
CA THR A 1011 -46.03 -8.56 -44.89
C THR A 1011 -44.53 -8.65 -44.67
N GLU A 1012 -44.11 -8.87 -43.42
CA GLU A 1012 -42.75 -9.21 -43.03
C GLU A 1012 -42.75 -10.46 -42.14
N ASP A 1013 -42.06 -11.52 -42.59
CA ASP A 1013 -41.78 -12.73 -41.82
C ASP A 1013 -42.95 -13.34 -41.01
N GLY A 1014 -44.15 -13.29 -41.58
CA GLY A 1014 -45.36 -13.87 -41.00
C GLY A 1014 -46.27 -12.86 -40.27
N LEU A 1015 -45.81 -11.63 -40.05
CA LEU A 1015 -46.62 -10.50 -39.62
C LEU A 1015 -47.17 -9.79 -40.85
N THR A 1016 -48.49 -9.73 -40.99
CA THR A 1016 -49.18 -9.01 -42.07
C THR A 1016 -50.04 -7.92 -41.48
N VAL A 1017 -49.86 -6.69 -41.96
CA VAL A 1017 -50.70 -5.55 -41.63
C VAL A 1017 -51.47 -5.15 -42.87
N GLU A 1018 -52.78 -5.24 -42.78
CA GLU A 1018 -53.70 -4.88 -43.86
C GLU A 1018 -53.65 -3.36 -44.14
N GLU A 1019 -53.91 -2.96 -45.38
CA GLU A 1019 -53.78 -1.56 -45.83
C GLU A 1019 -54.67 -0.59 -45.02
N TYR A 1020 -55.84 -1.05 -44.57
CA TYR A 1020 -56.75 -0.25 -43.73
C TYR A 1020 -56.23 0.02 -42.31
N GLU A 1021 -55.26 -0.77 -41.83
CA GLU A 1021 -54.62 -0.56 -40.52
C GLU A 1021 -53.41 0.37 -40.59
N SER A 1022 -53.00 0.76 -41.80
CA SER A 1022 -51.88 1.67 -42.00
C SER A 1022 -52.17 3.07 -41.44
N LYS A 1023 -51.20 3.64 -40.73
CA LYS A 1023 -51.30 4.97 -40.13
C LYS A 1023 -49.99 5.71 -40.36
N LEU A 1024 -50.08 6.89 -40.95
CA LEU A 1024 -48.95 7.81 -41.02
C LEU A 1024 -48.60 8.31 -39.61
N THR A 1025 -47.31 8.60 -39.40
CA THR A 1025 -46.86 9.24 -38.17
C THR A 1025 -47.39 10.67 -38.10
N ASP A 1026 -48.06 11.01 -37.00
CA ASP A 1026 -48.50 12.38 -36.72
C ASP A 1026 -47.41 13.15 -35.97
N VAL A 1027 -47.10 14.38 -36.41
CA VAL A 1027 -46.00 15.19 -35.88
C VAL A 1027 -46.25 15.61 -34.42
N ALA A 1028 -47.49 15.97 -34.07
CA ALA A 1028 -47.84 16.36 -32.70
C ALA A 1028 -47.82 15.15 -31.75
N GLN A 1029 -48.26 13.98 -32.22
CA GLN A 1029 -48.11 12.72 -31.50
C GLN A 1029 -46.63 12.34 -31.32
N ALA A 1030 -45.80 12.50 -32.36
CA ALA A 1030 -44.36 12.22 -32.27
C ALA A 1030 -43.67 13.09 -31.22
N GLU A 1031 -44.03 14.37 -31.14
CA GLU A 1031 -43.51 15.29 -30.12
C GLU A 1031 -43.82 14.79 -28.71
N LYS A 1032 -45.11 14.55 -28.41
CA LYS A 1032 -45.55 14.04 -27.11
C LYS A 1032 -44.95 12.67 -26.80
N PHE A 1033 -44.85 11.79 -27.81
CA PHE A 1033 -44.34 10.43 -27.66
C PHE A 1033 -42.87 10.43 -27.23
N MET A 1034 -42.00 11.19 -27.91
CA MET A 1034 -40.58 11.28 -27.55
C MET A 1034 -40.37 11.92 -26.18
N ASP A 1035 -41.13 12.96 -25.86
CA ASP A 1035 -41.00 13.66 -24.57
C ASP A 1035 -41.37 12.76 -23.39
N GLU A 1036 -42.38 11.90 -23.54
CA GLU A 1036 -42.83 11.00 -22.48
C GLU A 1036 -42.03 9.69 -22.39
N THR A 1037 -41.65 9.12 -23.52
CA THR A 1037 -41.00 7.80 -23.58
C THR A 1037 -39.48 7.86 -23.49
N LYS A 1038 -38.87 9.00 -23.84
CA LYS A 1038 -37.41 9.19 -23.87
C LYS A 1038 -36.66 8.17 -24.75
N VAL A 1039 -37.29 7.72 -25.83
CA VAL A 1039 -36.64 6.83 -26.83
C VAL A 1039 -35.48 7.53 -27.53
N ASP A 1040 -34.50 6.73 -27.97
CA ASP A 1040 -33.31 7.22 -28.68
C ASP A 1040 -33.51 7.26 -30.20
N ALA A 1041 -34.37 6.39 -30.73
CA ALA A 1041 -34.65 6.29 -32.16
C ALA A 1041 -36.16 6.12 -32.41
N LEU A 1042 -36.65 6.73 -33.48
CA LEU A 1042 -38.07 6.71 -33.86
C LEU A 1042 -38.22 6.13 -35.26
N ALA A 1043 -38.88 4.98 -35.35
CA ALA A 1043 -39.32 4.38 -36.61
C ALA A 1043 -40.62 5.06 -37.07
N VAL A 1044 -40.56 5.69 -38.24
CA VAL A 1044 -41.65 6.52 -38.77
C VAL A 1044 -42.34 5.87 -39.98
N CYS A 1045 -43.62 6.17 -40.10
CA CYS A 1045 -44.52 5.73 -41.16
C CYS A 1045 -44.89 6.94 -42.03
N ILE A 1046 -44.26 7.07 -43.19
CA ILE A 1046 -44.48 8.18 -44.13
C ILE A 1046 -45.07 7.71 -45.47
N GLY A 1047 -45.59 6.48 -45.52
CA GLY A 1047 -46.05 5.82 -46.75
C GLY A 1047 -45.11 4.73 -47.27
N ASN A 1048 -44.10 4.38 -46.48
CA ASN A 1048 -43.28 3.17 -46.63
C ASN A 1048 -44.10 1.91 -46.32
N VAL A 1049 -43.70 0.76 -46.85
CA VAL A 1049 -44.39 -0.53 -46.68
C VAL A 1049 -43.40 -1.68 -46.45
N HIS A 1050 -43.86 -2.74 -45.80
CA HIS A 1050 -43.12 -4.00 -45.73
C HIS A 1050 -43.29 -4.81 -47.02
N GLY A 1051 -42.19 -5.34 -47.55
CA GLY A 1051 -42.22 -6.16 -48.76
C GLY A 1051 -42.21 -5.35 -50.06
N LYS A 1052 -43.04 -5.74 -51.04
CA LYS A 1052 -43.08 -5.11 -52.37
C LYS A 1052 -44.06 -3.95 -52.39
N TYR A 1053 -43.63 -2.81 -52.92
CA TYR A 1053 -44.50 -1.66 -53.18
C TYR A 1053 -45.63 -2.02 -54.18
N PRO A 1054 -46.81 -1.40 -54.06
CA PRO A 1054 -47.93 -1.60 -54.98
C PRO A 1054 -47.58 -1.16 -56.42
N PRO A 1055 -48.37 -1.56 -57.45
CA PRO A 1055 -48.09 -1.26 -58.86
C PRO A 1055 -47.90 0.24 -59.20
N GLY A 1056 -48.41 1.14 -58.36
CA GLY A 1056 -48.23 2.59 -58.48
C GLY A 1056 -46.88 3.13 -58.01
N GLY A 1057 -46.00 2.29 -57.46
CA GLY A 1057 -44.70 2.70 -56.91
C GLY A 1057 -44.77 3.25 -55.46
N PRO A 1058 -43.62 3.59 -54.86
CA PRO A 1058 -43.56 4.16 -53.51
C PRO A 1058 -44.17 5.57 -53.46
N ASN A 1059 -44.99 5.85 -52.44
CA ASN A 1059 -45.64 7.15 -52.22
C ASN A 1059 -45.23 7.73 -50.85
N LEU A 1060 -43.95 8.06 -50.70
CA LEU A 1060 -43.40 8.63 -49.47
C LEU A 1060 -43.79 10.11 -49.34
N LYS A 1061 -44.32 10.49 -48.18
CA LYS A 1061 -44.61 11.88 -47.81
C LYS A 1061 -43.36 12.57 -47.28
N LEU A 1062 -42.54 13.08 -48.20
CA LEU A 1062 -41.25 13.69 -47.86
C LEU A 1062 -41.38 15.01 -47.07
N ASP A 1063 -42.45 15.76 -47.29
CA ASP A 1063 -42.76 16.96 -46.47
C ASP A 1063 -42.97 16.59 -45.00
N LEU A 1064 -43.68 15.48 -44.73
CA LEU A 1064 -43.87 14.95 -43.39
C LEU A 1064 -42.54 14.49 -42.78
N LEU A 1065 -41.69 13.81 -43.56
CA LEU A 1065 -40.36 13.40 -43.10
C LEU A 1065 -39.50 14.60 -42.70
N LYS A 1066 -39.56 15.69 -43.47
CA LYS A 1066 -38.86 16.93 -43.16
C LYS A 1066 -39.32 17.55 -41.84
N GLU A 1067 -40.64 17.62 -41.61
CA GLU A 1067 -41.21 18.11 -40.35
C GLU A 1067 -40.77 17.24 -39.15
N LEU A 1068 -40.79 15.91 -39.32
CA LEU A 1068 -40.32 14.98 -38.31
C LEU A 1068 -38.83 15.13 -38.02
N HIS A 1069 -37.99 15.38 -39.04
CA HIS A 1069 -36.56 15.60 -38.85
C HIS A 1069 -36.25 16.87 -38.04
N GLU A 1070 -36.92 17.98 -38.36
CA GLU A 1070 -36.77 19.22 -37.59
C GLU A 1070 -37.15 19.03 -36.11
N LEU A 1071 -38.14 18.17 -35.84
CA LEU A 1071 -38.59 17.83 -34.50
C LEU A 1071 -37.60 16.92 -33.77
N THR A 1072 -37.15 15.84 -34.39
CA THR A 1072 -36.24 14.86 -33.77
C THR A 1072 -34.86 15.43 -33.52
N MET A 1073 -34.35 16.29 -34.41
CA MET A 1073 -33.08 17.00 -34.24
C MET A 1073 -33.02 17.83 -32.96
N LYS A 1074 -34.13 18.50 -32.59
CA LYS A 1074 -34.21 19.30 -31.35
C LYS A 1074 -34.15 18.44 -30.08
N ARG A 1075 -34.49 17.16 -30.18
CA ARG A 1075 -34.61 16.21 -29.07
C ARG A 1075 -33.49 15.17 -29.04
N GLY A 1076 -32.59 15.18 -30.03
CA GLY A 1076 -31.50 14.22 -30.14
C GLY A 1076 -31.98 12.79 -30.41
N VAL A 1077 -33.08 12.63 -31.14
CA VAL A 1077 -33.66 11.33 -31.51
C VAL A 1077 -33.31 11.02 -32.97
N SER A 1078 -32.86 9.80 -33.25
CA SER A 1078 -32.53 9.37 -34.62
C SER A 1078 -33.77 8.89 -35.38
N LEU A 1079 -33.92 9.29 -36.65
CA LEU A 1079 -35.00 8.77 -37.50
C LEU A 1079 -34.62 7.44 -38.15
N VAL A 1080 -35.56 6.49 -38.09
CA VAL A 1080 -35.45 5.16 -38.68
C VAL A 1080 -36.54 4.97 -39.71
N LEU A 1081 -36.19 4.40 -40.86
CA LEU A 1081 -37.17 4.02 -41.88
C LEU A 1081 -37.15 2.52 -42.13
N HIS A 1082 -38.28 1.89 -41.86
CA HIS A 1082 -38.55 0.50 -42.20
C HIS A 1082 -39.03 0.39 -43.65
N GLY A 1083 -38.78 -0.74 -44.33
CA GLY A 1083 -39.28 -0.92 -45.70
C GLY A 1083 -38.46 -0.19 -46.78
N ALA A 1084 -37.12 -0.28 -46.72
CA ALA A 1084 -36.22 0.32 -47.72
C ALA A 1084 -36.12 -0.48 -49.04
N SER A 1085 -36.71 -1.67 -49.11
CA SER A 1085 -36.61 -2.56 -50.28
C SER A 1085 -37.48 -2.06 -51.43
N GLY A 1086 -36.92 -1.89 -52.62
CA GLY A 1086 -37.63 -1.34 -53.79
C GLY A 1086 -37.75 0.18 -53.88
N LEU A 1087 -37.15 0.95 -52.97
CA LEU A 1087 -37.01 2.41 -53.12
C LEU A 1087 -35.94 2.74 -54.19
N SER A 1088 -36.18 3.80 -54.97
CA SER A 1088 -35.19 4.29 -55.94
C SER A 1088 -33.99 4.92 -55.24
N GLN A 1089 -32.84 4.94 -55.92
CA GLN A 1089 -31.61 5.53 -55.36
C GLN A 1089 -31.78 7.00 -54.96
N ASP A 1090 -32.55 7.77 -55.73
CA ASP A 1090 -32.79 9.18 -55.46
C ASP A 1090 -33.67 9.37 -54.21
N LEU A 1091 -34.72 8.55 -54.05
CA LEU A 1091 -35.57 8.59 -52.85
C LEU A 1091 -34.80 8.22 -51.59
N VAL A 1092 -33.92 7.22 -51.65
CA VAL A 1092 -33.09 6.85 -50.48
C VAL A 1092 -32.15 7.98 -50.10
N LYS A 1093 -31.48 8.60 -51.07
CA LYS A 1093 -30.62 9.78 -50.83
C LYS A 1093 -31.41 10.94 -50.23
N GLU A 1094 -32.62 11.18 -50.74
CA GLU A 1094 -33.49 12.24 -50.23
C GLU A 1094 -33.92 11.98 -48.79
N CYS A 1095 -34.31 10.74 -48.44
CA CYS A 1095 -34.59 10.36 -47.05
C CYS A 1095 -33.39 10.56 -46.11
N ILE A 1096 -32.16 10.25 -46.57
CA ILE A 1096 -30.93 10.48 -45.78
C ILE A 1096 -30.69 11.97 -45.57
N ASN A 1097 -30.87 12.78 -46.63
CA ASN A 1097 -30.76 14.25 -46.54
C ASN A 1097 -31.81 14.84 -45.59
N LEU A 1098 -32.98 14.19 -45.48
CA LEU A 1098 -34.05 14.52 -44.55
C LEU A 1098 -33.92 13.78 -43.20
N GLY A 1099 -32.72 13.33 -42.83
CA GLY A 1099 -32.42 12.92 -41.45
C GLY A 1099 -32.56 11.45 -41.11
N VAL A 1100 -32.91 10.58 -42.05
CA VAL A 1100 -32.94 9.12 -41.77
C VAL A 1100 -31.52 8.62 -41.55
N ARG A 1101 -31.29 7.89 -40.44
CA ARG A 1101 -29.98 7.33 -40.04
C ARG A 1101 -29.94 5.81 -39.95
N LYS A 1102 -31.09 5.13 -39.95
CA LYS A 1102 -31.17 3.67 -40.00
C LYS A 1102 -32.22 3.25 -41.04
N PHE A 1103 -31.87 2.25 -41.85
CA PHE A 1103 -32.81 1.57 -42.75
C PHE A 1103 -32.90 0.09 -42.40
N ASN A 1104 -34.11 -0.43 -42.21
CA ASN A 1104 -34.32 -1.87 -42.06
C ASN A 1104 -34.41 -2.52 -43.46
N VAL A 1105 -33.62 -3.58 -43.65
CA VAL A 1105 -33.48 -4.31 -44.92
C VAL A 1105 -33.66 -5.81 -44.68
N ASN A 1106 -34.68 -6.38 -45.34
CA ASN A 1106 -34.97 -7.80 -45.26
C ASN A 1106 -35.23 -8.41 -46.64
N THR A 1107 -36.27 -7.93 -47.34
CA THR A 1107 -36.85 -8.59 -48.53
C THR A 1107 -35.83 -8.97 -49.61
N GLU A 1108 -34.91 -8.08 -49.96
CA GLU A 1108 -33.93 -8.33 -51.01
C GLU A 1108 -32.84 -9.32 -50.59
N VAL A 1109 -32.36 -9.22 -49.34
CA VAL A 1109 -31.37 -10.15 -48.77
C VAL A 1109 -31.96 -11.55 -48.66
N ARG A 1110 -33.18 -11.65 -48.13
CA ARG A 1110 -33.94 -12.90 -48.05
C ARG A 1110 -34.21 -13.50 -49.43
N SER A 1111 -34.55 -12.66 -50.42
CA SER A 1111 -34.76 -13.12 -51.80
C SER A 1111 -33.47 -13.67 -52.41
N ALA A 1112 -32.33 -13.00 -52.23
CA ALA A 1112 -31.04 -13.48 -52.71
C ALA A 1112 -30.67 -14.84 -52.11
N TYR A 1113 -30.93 -15.03 -50.81
CA TYR A 1113 -30.76 -16.32 -50.15
C TYR A 1113 -31.65 -17.40 -50.77
N LEU A 1114 -32.96 -17.16 -50.89
CA LEU A 1114 -33.91 -18.15 -51.42
C LEU A 1114 -33.65 -18.48 -52.90
N GLU A 1115 -33.29 -17.51 -53.73
CA GLU A 1115 -32.93 -17.74 -55.13
C GLU A 1115 -31.67 -18.61 -55.25
N SER A 1116 -30.68 -18.40 -54.37
CA SER A 1116 -29.47 -19.24 -54.35
C SER A 1116 -29.76 -20.72 -54.09
N LEU A 1117 -30.90 -21.02 -53.45
CA LEU A 1117 -31.36 -22.38 -53.14
C LEU A 1117 -32.20 -23.03 -54.23
N LYS A 1118 -32.67 -22.31 -55.27
CA LYS A 1118 -33.61 -22.88 -56.26
C LYS A 1118 -32.99 -23.85 -57.26
N LYS A 1119 -31.66 -23.85 -57.44
CA LYS A 1119 -30.93 -24.80 -58.34
C LYS A 1119 -29.57 -25.21 -57.76
N PRO A 1120 -29.51 -25.95 -56.65
CA PRO A 1120 -28.23 -26.37 -56.08
C PRO A 1120 -27.63 -27.50 -56.93
N GLN A 1121 -26.53 -27.24 -57.64
CA GLN A 1121 -25.72 -28.24 -58.36
C GLN A 1121 -24.46 -28.65 -57.58
N LYS A 1122 -24.34 -28.23 -56.32
CA LYS A 1122 -23.13 -28.29 -55.51
C LYS A 1122 -23.40 -28.96 -54.16
N ASP A 1123 -22.33 -29.39 -53.49
CA ASP A 1123 -22.38 -29.94 -52.13
C ASP A 1123 -22.86 -28.91 -51.09
N LEU A 1124 -23.39 -29.35 -49.95
CA LEU A 1124 -24.05 -28.50 -48.96
C LEU A 1124 -23.18 -27.31 -48.50
N VAL A 1125 -21.90 -27.54 -48.20
CA VAL A 1125 -20.98 -26.46 -47.77
C VAL A 1125 -20.79 -25.42 -48.87
N GLN A 1126 -20.79 -25.85 -50.14
CA GLN A 1126 -20.67 -24.97 -51.30
C GLN A 1126 -21.98 -24.22 -51.57
N VAL A 1127 -23.14 -24.82 -51.27
CA VAL A 1127 -24.45 -24.14 -51.30
C VAL A 1127 -24.49 -23.05 -50.23
N MET A 1128 -24.08 -23.35 -48.99
CA MET A 1128 -23.98 -22.36 -47.91
C MET A 1128 -23.05 -21.20 -48.30
N ALA A 1129 -21.87 -21.50 -48.88
CA ALA A 1129 -20.95 -20.48 -49.37
C ALA A 1129 -21.56 -19.63 -50.50
N SER A 1130 -22.29 -20.25 -51.44
CA SER A 1130 -22.94 -19.53 -52.54
C SER A 1130 -24.09 -18.63 -52.04
N ALA A 1131 -24.85 -19.10 -51.04
CA ALA A 1131 -25.91 -18.33 -50.41
C ALA A 1131 -25.35 -17.12 -49.63
N LYS A 1132 -24.22 -17.31 -48.92
CA LYS A 1132 -23.49 -16.21 -48.26
C LYS A 1132 -23.05 -15.15 -49.25
N GLU A 1133 -22.43 -15.56 -50.36
CA GLU A 1133 -21.96 -14.62 -51.39
C GLU A 1133 -23.13 -13.86 -52.05
N ALA A 1134 -24.25 -14.55 -52.34
CA ALA A 1134 -25.44 -13.93 -52.90
C ALA A 1134 -26.03 -12.85 -51.97
N MET A 1135 -26.11 -13.12 -50.66
CA MET A 1135 -26.53 -12.12 -49.67
C MET A 1135 -25.51 -10.98 -49.56
N LYS A 1136 -24.20 -11.31 -49.52
CA LYS A 1136 -23.11 -10.33 -49.40
C LYS A 1136 -23.19 -9.25 -50.48
N VAL A 1137 -23.41 -9.64 -51.74
CA VAL A 1137 -23.52 -8.69 -52.86
C VAL A 1137 -24.64 -7.68 -52.62
N VAL A 1138 -25.84 -8.13 -52.25
CA VAL A 1138 -26.98 -7.26 -51.97
C VAL A 1138 -26.70 -6.34 -50.78
N ILE A 1139 -26.06 -6.86 -49.74
CA ILE A 1139 -25.71 -6.08 -48.54
C ILE A 1139 -24.68 -4.98 -48.87
N SER A 1140 -23.62 -5.30 -49.63
CA SER A 1140 -22.64 -4.31 -50.11
C SER A 1140 -23.30 -3.22 -50.96
N GLU A 1141 -24.20 -3.59 -51.89
CA GLU A 1141 -24.96 -2.62 -52.68
C GLU A 1141 -25.77 -1.66 -51.81
N LYS A 1142 -26.40 -2.17 -50.74
CA LYS A 1142 -27.14 -1.34 -49.78
C LYS A 1142 -26.23 -0.43 -48.96
N MET A 1143 -25.05 -0.89 -48.54
CA MET A 1143 -24.08 -0.04 -47.82
C MET A 1143 -23.60 1.13 -48.68
N HIS A 1144 -23.37 0.92 -49.98
CA HIS A 1144 -23.10 2.02 -50.91
C HIS A 1144 -24.30 2.94 -51.09
N LEU A 1145 -25.50 2.37 -51.22
CA LEU A 1145 -26.74 3.12 -51.39
C LEU A 1145 -27.02 4.04 -50.19
N PHE A 1146 -26.76 3.56 -48.97
CA PHE A 1146 -26.96 4.31 -47.73
C PHE A 1146 -25.80 5.27 -47.39
N GLY A 1147 -24.71 5.24 -48.17
CA GLY A 1147 -23.55 6.10 -47.97
C GLY A 1147 -22.64 5.70 -46.80
N SER A 1148 -22.83 4.50 -46.24
CA SER A 1148 -22.08 3.99 -45.08
C SER A 1148 -20.76 3.31 -45.46
N ALA A 1149 -20.56 2.95 -46.73
CA ALA A 1149 -19.29 2.40 -47.21
C ALA A 1149 -18.12 3.38 -46.95
N GLY A 1150 -17.02 2.86 -46.39
CA GLY A 1150 -15.84 3.64 -46.00
C GLY A 1150 -16.01 4.53 -44.75
N LYS A 1151 -17.04 4.28 -43.93
CA LYS A 1151 -17.34 5.07 -42.71
C LYS A 1151 -17.02 4.35 -41.39
N ALA A 1152 -16.44 3.15 -41.44
CA ALA A 1152 -16.10 2.33 -40.27
C ALA A 1152 -14.85 2.79 -39.50
#